data_AF-A0ABD3RYA4-F1
#
_entry.id   AF-A0ABD3RYA4-F1
#
_cell.length_a   1.000
_cell.length_b   1.000
_cell.length_c   1.000
_cell.angle_alpha   90.00
_cell.angle_beta   90.00
_cell.angle_gamma   90.00
#
_symmetry.space_group_name_H-M   'P 1'
#
loop_
_entity.id
_entity.type
_entity.pdbx_description
1 polymer ?
#
loop_
_entity_poly.entity_id
_entity_poly.type
_entity_poly.pdbx_seq_one_letter_code
_entity_poly.pdbx_strand_id
1 'polypeptide(L)'
;MKRPPCLVVTILASMVGIVAPSNTSAVRGGRGIHHASDDGLSDEYHKPKDIPSIRTVPVSPASATAADRSNLEGRLHAVQEVLGHRPHPSYLDQTIHYYPTKQSNDGRHQHQRQRSLNHPAGRIMRNLVLLLRFSDHVGRTLPSRIDVWRLYNYDATDPFAGYVDDIVPTGSVRQLYEFNSHSTFTVETTVVDWITLSKPESYYGNGDSGFTKFKEAIIEALTILDSGVGGFDFTNFDLDENGALDGFGVLHSGYGAEYGGDDCHGAPSDDRIWSHKGGIDWTSSQEAGSGDAGAVNRFYASSSLRGVCNSNIVRMGVIVHELGHYLGLPDLYDETFDGSGLGAYDFMSQSWGLDGSGMYPPTLSAWSKVRLGWAKVEVIAYDGTYRLESSASSNTVYKIEAGYPEGEYLLIENRQPTRYDRMMEGGGGLAIYHIDDKVGDQNSRGFPSPQSDWPIDGRHYQVALLAADGKYDLERGTNQGDSGDLWHSGSALKELRSGSASYPNTDSYQSGNVTPTGVRIYGFGDSGNLMTFRVAGLGMREAGGGSTDGIARQRSLNHPAGGIMRNLVLLLRFSDHVGRTLPSRIDVWRLYNYDATDPFAGYVDDIVPTGSVRQLYEFNSHSTFTVETTVVDWITLSKPESYYGNGDSGFTKFKEAIIEALTILDTGGGGFDFTNFDLDENGALDGFGVLHSGYGAEYGGDDCHGAPSDDRIWSHKGGIDWTSSLEAGSGETVAVNRFYASSSLRGVCNSNIVRMGVIVHELGHYLGLPDLYDETFDGSGLGAYDFMSQSWGLDGSGMYPPTLSAWSKVRLGWAKVEVIAYDGTYRLESSASSNTVYKIEAGYPEGEYLLIENRQPTRYDRMMEGGGGLAIYHIDDKVGDQNSRGFPSPQSDWPIDGRHYQVALLAADGKYDLERGTNQGDSGDLWHSGSALKELRSGSASYPNTDSYQSGNVTPTGVRIYGFGDSGNLMTFRVAGLGMREAGGGSTDGIA
;
A
#
# COMPACT_ATOMS: atom_id res chain seq x y z
N MET A 1 39.00 30.39 24.57
CA MET A 1 40.39 30.15 24.09
C MET A 1 40.30 29.90 22.59
N LYS A 2 41.22 30.43 21.78
CA LYS A 2 41.13 30.32 20.31
C LYS A 2 41.44 28.89 19.86
N ARG A 3 40.55 28.26 19.09
CA ARG A 3 40.85 27.06 18.28
C ARG A 3 41.43 27.49 16.92
N PRO A 4 42.28 26.69 16.27
CA PRO A 4 42.90 27.03 14.98
C PRO A 4 41.91 26.84 13.80
N PRO A 5 42.19 27.42 12.61
CA PRO A 5 41.34 27.25 11.43
C PRO A 5 41.40 25.82 10.89
N CYS A 6 40.25 25.24 10.57
CA CYS A 6 40.15 23.93 9.91
C CYS A 6 40.62 23.99 8.45
N LEU A 7 41.18 22.88 7.98
CA LEU A 7 41.74 22.75 6.64
C LEU A 7 40.62 22.49 5.62
N VAL A 8 40.47 23.38 4.64
CA VAL A 8 39.48 23.21 3.56
C VAL A 8 39.97 22.16 2.57
N VAL A 9 39.24 21.03 2.45
CA VAL A 9 39.44 20.06 1.35
C VAL A 9 38.96 20.69 0.06
N THR A 10 39.90 21.20 -0.75
CA THR A 10 39.59 21.80 -2.05
C THR A 10 39.54 20.69 -3.11
N ILE A 11 38.36 20.40 -3.65
CA ILE A 11 38.20 19.47 -4.78
C ILE A 11 38.74 20.15 -6.06
N LEU A 12 39.93 19.74 -6.49
CA LEU A 12 40.62 20.24 -7.68
C LEU A 12 40.10 19.58 -8.96
N ALA A 13 39.05 20.15 -9.55
CA ALA A 13 38.57 19.76 -10.88
C ALA A 13 39.61 20.10 -11.96
N SER A 14 40.38 19.09 -12.40
CA SER A 14 41.45 19.25 -13.39
C SER A 14 40.93 19.22 -14.83
N MET A 15 40.46 20.37 -15.34
CA MET A 15 40.23 20.56 -16.77
C MET A 15 41.48 21.12 -17.47
N VAL A 16 42.23 20.25 -18.16
CA VAL A 16 43.27 20.67 -19.11
C VAL A 16 42.62 20.99 -20.45
N GLY A 17 42.53 22.27 -20.77
CA GLY A 17 42.09 22.73 -22.09
C GLY A 17 43.19 22.61 -23.15
N ILE A 18 42.81 22.20 -24.36
CA ILE A 18 43.60 22.42 -25.58
C ILE A 18 42.75 23.24 -26.55
N VAL A 19 43.21 24.45 -26.86
CA VAL A 19 42.62 25.34 -27.86
C VAL A 19 43.58 25.46 -29.05
N ALA A 20 43.12 25.13 -30.25
CA ALA A 20 43.61 25.73 -31.49
C ALA A 20 42.57 25.59 -32.64
N PRO A 21 42.50 26.54 -33.60
CA PRO A 21 41.30 26.71 -34.44
C PRO A 21 41.53 26.54 -35.95
N SER A 22 40.46 26.44 -36.74
CA SER A 22 40.50 26.90 -38.15
C SER A 22 39.12 27.20 -38.77
N ASN A 23 39.08 28.33 -39.47
CA ASN A 23 38.02 28.84 -40.35
C ASN A 23 37.51 27.82 -41.40
N THR A 24 36.27 27.92 -41.89
CA THR A 24 35.96 28.64 -43.16
C THR A 24 34.49 28.55 -43.64
N SER A 25 34.12 29.57 -44.44
CA SER A 25 33.12 29.59 -45.53
C SER A 25 31.61 29.42 -45.26
N ALA A 26 30.88 30.47 -45.66
CA ALA A 26 29.44 30.47 -45.92
C ALA A 26 29.10 29.95 -47.33
N VAL A 27 27.83 29.61 -47.57
CA VAL A 27 27.00 29.84 -48.80
C VAL A 27 25.59 29.28 -48.48
N ARG A 28 24.45 30.01 -48.47
CA ARG A 28 23.75 30.94 -49.39
C ARG A 28 22.70 30.23 -50.26
N GLY A 29 21.42 30.60 -50.08
CA GLY A 29 20.28 30.32 -50.99
C GLY A 29 19.20 29.40 -50.38
N GLY A 30 17.88 29.67 -50.45
CA GLY A 30 17.17 30.90 -50.83
C GLY A 30 15.95 30.67 -51.75
N ARG A 31 14.77 31.15 -51.33
CA ARG A 31 13.46 31.19 -52.06
C ARG A 31 12.86 29.79 -52.35
N GLY A 32 11.54 29.53 -52.27
CA GLY A 32 10.37 30.37 -51.92
C GLY A 32 9.24 30.22 -52.96
N ILE A 33 8.03 30.66 -52.57
CA ILE A 33 6.95 31.23 -53.42
C ILE A 33 5.80 30.29 -53.96
N HIS A 34 4.56 30.67 -53.59
CA HIS A 34 3.25 30.50 -54.29
C HIS A 34 2.55 29.10 -54.36
N HIS A 35 1.20 29.00 -54.42
CA HIS A 35 0.08 29.95 -54.15
C HIS A 35 -1.26 29.18 -53.98
N ALA A 36 -2.22 29.77 -53.24
CA ALA A 36 -3.69 29.80 -53.50
C ALA A 36 -4.45 28.45 -53.59
N SER A 37 -5.78 28.34 -53.43
CA SER A 37 -6.94 29.25 -53.30
C SER A 37 -8.15 28.36 -52.87
N ASP A 38 -9.31 28.83 -52.42
CA ASP A 38 -9.78 30.02 -51.68
C ASP A 38 -11.29 29.75 -51.39
N ASP A 39 -11.99 30.65 -50.69
CA ASP A 39 -13.47 30.75 -50.57
C ASP A 39 -14.22 29.61 -49.80
N GLY A 40 -15.12 29.89 -48.84
CA GLY A 40 -15.46 31.16 -48.18
C GLY A 40 -16.77 31.07 -47.34
N LEU A 41 -16.76 31.69 -46.14
CA LEU A 41 -17.82 32.47 -45.43
C LEU A 41 -19.31 32.02 -45.50
N SER A 42 -20.16 32.09 -44.45
CA SER A 42 -20.09 32.66 -43.08
C SER A 42 -21.05 31.86 -42.13
N ASP A 43 -21.58 32.25 -40.95
CA ASP A 43 -21.66 33.52 -40.20
C ASP A 43 -21.96 33.33 -38.68
N GLU A 44 -22.12 34.46 -37.96
CA GLU A 44 -22.82 34.70 -36.67
C GLU A 44 -22.81 33.65 -35.53
N TYR A 45 -22.20 34.03 -34.39
CA TYR A 45 -22.58 33.53 -33.06
C TYR A 45 -22.86 34.69 -32.08
N HIS A 46 -23.98 34.61 -31.37
CA HIS A 46 -24.48 35.65 -30.47
C HIS A 46 -23.98 35.50 -29.03
N LYS A 47 -24.00 36.62 -28.28
CA LYS A 47 -23.57 36.73 -26.87
C LYS A 47 -24.41 35.84 -25.92
N PRO A 48 -23.82 35.27 -24.86
CA PRO A 48 -24.60 34.68 -23.77
C PRO A 48 -25.29 35.75 -22.93
N LYS A 49 -26.48 35.44 -22.40
CA LYS A 49 -27.24 36.27 -21.46
C LYS A 49 -27.29 35.62 -20.07
N ASP A 50 -26.91 36.42 -19.08
CA ASP A 50 -27.44 36.49 -17.70
C ASP A 50 -28.11 35.25 -17.08
N ILE A 51 -27.42 34.62 -16.12
CA ILE A 51 -28.02 33.76 -15.10
C ILE A 51 -28.12 34.59 -13.79
N PRO A 52 -29.33 34.86 -13.24
CA PRO A 52 -29.46 35.62 -12.01
C PRO A 52 -29.24 34.75 -10.76
N SER A 53 -28.36 35.20 -9.87
CA SER A 53 -28.13 34.65 -8.54
C SER A 53 -29.38 34.71 -7.65
N ILE A 54 -29.68 33.64 -6.90
CA ILE A 54 -30.64 33.68 -5.78
C ILE A 54 -29.87 33.65 -4.45
N ARG A 55 -30.24 34.56 -3.55
CA ARG A 55 -29.60 34.78 -2.25
C ARG A 55 -30.06 33.77 -1.21
N THR A 56 -29.13 33.36 -0.36
CA THR A 56 -29.41 32.73 0.94
C THR A 56 -30.04 33.73 1.92
N VAL A 57 -31.11 33.32 2.61
CA VAL A 57 -31.64 33.97 3.82
C VAL A 57 -32.01 32.85 4.82
N PRO A 58 -31.54 32.90 6.08
CA PRO A 58 -31.79 31.84 7.06
C PRO A 58 -33.13 32.01 7.79
N VAL A 59 -33.73 30.90 8.24
CA VAL A 59 -34.91 30.91 9.13
C VAL A 59 -34.72 29.84 10.22
N SER A 60 -34.83 30.25 11.49
CA SER A 60 -34.80 29.35 12.65
C SER A 60 -36.23 28.93 13.07
N PRO A 61 -36.41 27.89 13.92
CA PRO A 61 -37.67 27.14 13.98
C PRO A 61 -38.69 27.67 15.00
N ALA A 62 -39.96 27.81 14.59
CA ALA A 62 -41.11 27.83 15.50
C ALA A 62 -42.47 27.52 14.82
N SER A 63 -43.13 26.44 15.27
CA SER A 63 -44.59 26.22 15.38
C SER A 63 -45.56 26.52 14.21
N ALA A 64 -46.05 25.46 13.54
CA ALA A 64 -47.42 25.27 13.04
C ALA A 64 -47.62 23.76 12.67
N THR A 65 -48.31 22.94 13.47
CA THR A 65 -49.74 22.58 13.41
C THR A 65 -50.20 21.74 12.19
N ALA A 66 -51.03 20.72 12.47
CA ALA A 66 -51.22 19.55 11.60
C ALA A 66 -52.29 19.70 10.49
N ALA A 67 -52.23 20.76 9.68
CA ALA A 67 -53.29 21.08 8.71
C ALA A 67 -52.87 21.18 7.22
N ASP A 68 -51.57 21.08 6.87
CA ASP A 68 -51.07 21.17 5.49
C ASP A 68 -50.54 19.84 4.91
N ARG A 69 -51.01 18.69 5.43
CA ARG A 69 -50.52 17.34 5.04
C ARG A 69 -51.22 16.70 3.83
N SER A 70 -52.04 17.41 3.05
CA SER A 70 -52.88 16.81 1.99
C SER A 70 -52.64 17.33 0.57
N ASN A 71 -51.52 18.03 0.29
CA ASN A 71 -51.23 18.51 -1.06
C ASN A 71 -49.74 18.44 -1.46
N LEU A 72 -48.98 17.53 -0.85
CA LEU A 72 -47.56 17.30 -1.15
C LEU A 72 -47.24 15.85 -1.57
N GLU A 73 -48.25 14.98 -1.67
CA GLU A 73 -48.09 13.56 -2.07
C GLU A 73 -47.98 13.35 -3.60
N GLY A 74 -48.25 14.39 -4.40
CA GLY A 74 -48.26 14.30 -5.87
C GLY A 74 -46.93 14.54 -6.59
N ARG A 75 -45.83 14.86 -5.88
CA ARG A 75 -44.53 15.23 -6.50
C ARG A 75 -43.27 14.63 -5.84
N LEU A 76 -43.44 13.62 -4.99
CA LEU A 76 -42.34 12.87 -4.35
C LEU A 76 -42.14 11.45 -4.91
N HIS A 77 -43.02 10.99 -5.81
CA HIS A 77 -43.06 9.63 -6.35
C HIS A 77 -41.99 9.29 -7.41
N ALA A 78 -40.94 10.11 -7.59
CA ALA A 78 -39.91 9.90 -8.61
C ALA A 78 -38.47 9.83 -8.06
N VAL A 79 -38.31 9.69 -6.73
CA VAL A 79 -36.99 9.61 -6.06
C VAL A 79 -36.87 8.38 -5.15
N GLN A 80 -37.97 7.67 -4.89
CA GLN A 80 -37.99 6.49 -4.00
C GLN A 80 -37.84 5.13 -4.70
N GLU A 81 -37.93 5.07 -6.04
CA GLU A 81 -37.73 3.81 -6.79
C GLU A 81 -36.26 3.39 -6.96
N VAL A 82 -35.29 4.26 -6.65
CA VAL A 82 -33.86 3.91 -6.76
C VAL A 82 -33.37 3.11 -5.55
N LEU A 83 -33.93 3.36 -4.36
CA LEU A 83 -33.54 2.72 -3.09
C LEU A 83 -34.23 1.38 -2.81
N GLY A 84 -34.96 0.83 -3.79
CA GLY A 84 -35.81 -0.36 -3.65
C GLY A 84 -35.33 -1.62 -4.39
N HIS A 85 -34.12 -1.61 -4.97
CA HIS A 85 -33.61 -2.72 -5.77
C HIS A 85 -33.20 -3.91 -4.88
N ARG A 86 -34.17 -4.80 -4.62
CA ARG A 86 -33.97 -6.12 -4.03
C ARG A 86 -33.93 -7.17 -5.16
N PRO A 87 -33.06 -8.19 -5.11
CA PRO A 87 -33.14 -9.29 -6.08
C PRO A 87 -34.49 -10.02 -5.94
N HIS A 88 -35.08 -10.40 -7.07
CA HIS A 88 -36.42 -10.98 -7.14
C HIS A 88 -36.42 -12.49 -6.81
N PRO A 89 -37.40 -13.01 -6.05
CA PRO A 89 -37.41 -14.40 -5.58
C PRO A 89 -37.73 -15.41 -6.69
N SER A 90 -36.74 -16.24 -7.06
CA SER A 90 -36.96 -17.48 -7.84
C SER A 90 -35.97 -18.63 -7.53
N TYR A 91 -35.50 -18.72 -6.28
CA TYR A 91 -34.72 -19.89 -5.78
C TYR A 91 -35.56 -20.90 -4.97
N LEU A 92 -36.84 -21.07 -5.35
CA LEU A 92 -37.69 -22.12 -4.79
C LEU A 92 -37.61 -23.40 -5.64
N ASP A 93 -37.14 -24.46 -5.00
CA ASP A 93 -37.10 -25.87 -5.44
C ASP A 93 -35.92 -26.33 -6.33
N GLN A 94 -34.82 -26.67 -5.66
CA GLN A 94 -34.27 -28.02 -5.83
C GLN A 94 -33.50 -28.49 -4.59
N THR A 95 -34.21 -29.18 -3.70
CA THR A 95 -33.59 -29.94 -2.60
C THR A 95 -32.84 -31.15 -3.17
N ILE A 96 -31.52 -31.05 -3.34
CA ILE A 96 -30.69 -32.23 -3.66
C ILE A 96 -30.58 -33.11 -2.42
N HIS A 97 -31.55 -34.00 -2.24
CA HIS A 97 -31.54 -35.01 -1.19
C HIS A 97 -30.32 -35.93 -1.32
N TYR A 98 -29.38 -35.80 -0.39
CA TYR A 98 -28.24 -36.69 -0.24
C TYR A 98 -28.68 -38.07 0.29
N TYR A 99 -28.96 -39.01 -0.61
CA TYR A 99 -29.14 -40.43 -0.25
C TYR A 99 -27.84 -41.22 -0.48
N PRO A 100 -27.29 -41.88 0.55
CA PRO A 100 -26.04 -42.62 0.42
C PRO A 100 -26.27 -43.93 -0.33
N THR A 101 -25.66 -44.08 -1.51
CA THR A 101 -25.64 -45.36 -2.24
C THR A 101 -24.22 -45.82 -2.56
N LYS A 102 -24.08 -47.14 -2.65
CA LYS A 102 -22.85 -47.93 -2.44
C LYS A 102 -21.71 -47.61 -3.41
N GLN A 103 -20.49 -47.82 -2.89
CA GLN A 103 -19.25 -48.00 -3.63
C GLN A 103 -19.44 -48.66 -5.01
N SER A 104 -18.99 -47.95 -6.06
CA SER A 104 -18.48 -48.57 -7.27
C SER A 104 -17.18 -47.86 -7.64
N ASN A 105 -16.15 -48.63 -7.99
CA ASN A 105 -14.83 -48.10 -8.31
C ASN A 105 -14.81 -47.61 -9.77
N ASP A 106 -14.88 -46.30 -9.99
CA ASP A 106 -14.36 -45.67 -11.21
C ASP A 106 -13.61 -44.38 -10.84
N GLY A 107 -12.34 -44.30 -11.24
CA GLY A 107 -11.42 -43.21 -10.89
C GLY A 107 -11.67 -41.91 -11.64
N ARG A 108 -12.65 -41.84 -12.54
CA ARG A 108 -12.92 -40.64 -13.36
C ARG A 108 -13.61 -39.49 -12.61
N HIS A 109 -14.39 -39.77 -11.57
CA HIS A 109 -15.15 -38.72 -10.86
C HIS A 109 -14.37 -37.98 -9.76
N GLN A 110 -13.18 -38.44 -9.35
CA GLN A 110 -12.35 -37.69 -8.40
C GLN A 110 -11.64 -36.50 -9.06
N HIS A 111 -11.26 -36.61 -10.34
CA HIS A 111 -10.58 -35.52 -11.06
C HIS A 111 -11.49 -34.32 -11.39
N GLN A 112 -12.81 -34.51 -11.52
CA GLN A 112 -13.74 -33.38 -11.69
C GLN A 112 -13.96 -32.58 -10.41
N ARG A 113 -13.86 -33.20 -9.22
CA ARG A 113 -14.01 -32.50 -7.93
C ARG A 113 -12.77 -31.72 -7.48
N GLN A 114 -11.60 -31.98 -8.08
CA GLN A 114 -10.36 -31.24 -7.76
C GLN A 114 -10.13 -30.01 -8.65
N ARG A 115 -10.76 -29.92 -9.83
CA ARG A 115 -10.58 -28.79 -10.77
C ARG A 115 -11.30 -27.49 -10.37
N SER A 116 -12.25 -27.53 -9.42
CA SER A 116 -13.06 -26.36 -9.04
C SER A 116 -12.58 -25.64 -7.76
N LEU A 117 -11.52 -26.11 -7.10
CA LEU A 117 -11.04 -25.58 -5.81
C LEU A 117 -9.58 -25.12 -5.84
N ASN A 118 -8.85 -25.43 -6.91
CA ASN A 118 -7.44 -25.10 -7.07
C ASN A 118 -7.23 -24.16 -8.26
N HIS A 119 -7.86 -22.98 -8.26
CA HIS A 119 -7.25 -21.87 -9.00
C HIS A 119 -6.14 -21.33 -8.09
N PRO A 120 -4.86 -21.39 -8.47
CA PRO A 120 -3.86 -20.60 -7.76
C PRO A 120 -4.26 -19.13 -7.89
N ALA A 121 -4.16 -18.35 -6.80
CA ALA A 121 -4.08 -16.89 -6.88
C ALA A 121 -2.75 -16.49 -7.53
N GLY A 122 -2.61 -16.84 -8.81
CA GLY A 122 -1.50 -16.44 -9.67
C GLY A 122 -1.57 -14.95 -9.89
N ARG A 123 -0.41 -14.32 -10.11
CA ARG A 123 -0.32 -12.84 -10.23
C ARG A 123 -1.17 -12.27 -11.37
N ILE A 124 -1.48 -13.07 -12.40
CA ILE A 124 -2.24 -12.67 -13.57
C ILE A 124 -3.24 -13.77 -13.93
N MET A 125 -4.50 -13.41 -14.15
CA MET A 125 -5.55 -14.24 -14.77
C MET A 125 -5.86 -13.71 -16.16
N ARG A 126 -5.79 -14.54 -17.20
CA ARG A 126 -6.22 -14.15 -18.55
C ARG A 126 -7.69 -14.47 -18.77
N ASN A 127 -8.47 -13.42 -18.98
CA ASN A 127 -9.91 -13.48 -19.10
C ASN A 127 -10.35 -13.28 -20.56
N LEU A 128 -11.19 -14.19 -21.08
CA LEU A 128 -11.83 -14.04 -22.38
C LEU A 128 -13.29 -13.61 -22.20
N VAL A 129 -13.69 -12.46 -22.75
CA VAL A 129 -15.08 -11.97 -22.73
C VAL A 129 -15.71 -12.05 -24.11
N LEU A 130 -16.79 -12.83 -24.24
CA LEU A 130 -17.63 -12.89 -25.43
C LEU A 130 -18.77 -11.86 -25.39
N LEU A 131 -19.09 -11.27 -26.54
CA LEU A 131 -20.22 -10.37 -26.72
C LEU A 131 -21.33 -11.07 -27.54
N LEU A 132 -22.48 -11.36 -26.92
CA LEU A 132 -23.56 -12.16 -27.50
C LEU A 132 -24.76 -11.34 -27.96
N ARG A 133 -24.95 -11.21 -29.28
CA ARG A 133 -26.11 -10.55 -29.88
C ARG A 133 -27.18 -11.56 -30.26
N PHE A 134 -28.37 -11.46 -29.67
CA PHE A 134 -29.50 -12.32 -30.02
C PHE A 134 -30.05 -11.98 -31.43
N SER A 135 -30.73 -12.93 -32.07
CA SER A 135 -31.12 -12.82 -33.50
C SER A 135 -32.11 -11.68 -33.79
N ASP A 136 -32.88 -11.29 -32.78
CA ASP A 136 -33.84 -10.19 -32.76
C ASP A 136 -33.22 -8.84 -32.36
N HIS A 137 -32.01 -8.86 -31.78
CA HIS A 137 -31.29 -7.66 -31.34
C HIS A 137 -30.36 -7.07 -32.41
N VAL A 138 -30.46 -7.54 -33.65
CA VAL A 138 -29.60 -7.09 -34.77
C VAL A 138 -29.71 -5.58 -35.03
N GLY A 139 -30.86 -4.97 -34.74
CA GLY A 139 -31.11 -3.53 -34.83
C GLY A 139 -30.99 -2.75 -33.52
N ARG A 140 -30.59 -3.39 -32.41
CA ARG A 140 -30.44 -2.73 -31.10
C ARG A 140 -29.10 -1.97 -31.04
N THR A 141 -29.09 -0.75 -30.50
CA THR A 141 -27.86 -0.01 -30.22
C THR A 141 -27.18 -0.64 -29.00
N LEU A 142 -25.95 -1.11 -29.18
CA LEU A 142 -25.16 -1.80 -28.15
C LEU A 142 -23.83 -1.06 -27.91
N PRO A 143 -23.21 -1.19 -26.73
CA PRO A 143 -21.85 -0.68 -26.48
C PRO A 143 -20.85 -1.23 -27.49
N SER A 144 -19.83 -0.44 -27.84
CA SER A 144 -18.77 -0.93 -28.72
C SER A 144 -17.86 -1.90 -27.96
N ARG A 145 -17.15 -2.76 -28.71
CA ARG A 145 -16.09 -3.61 -28.14
C ARG A 145 -15.04 -2.80 -27.36
N ILE A 146 -14.78 -1.56 -27.78
CA ILE A 146 -13.84 -0.67 -27.11
C ILE A 146 -14.41 -0.20 -25.76
N ASP A 147 -15.70 0.13 -25.68
CA ASP A 147 -16.32 0.57 -24.42
C ASP A 147 -16.32 -0.57 -23.39
N VAL A 148 -16.65 -1.80 -23.81
CA VAL A 148 -16.53 -2.98 -22.94
C VAL A 148 -15.06 -3.25 -22.57
N TRP A 149 -14.13 -3.15 -23.51
CA TRP A 149 -12.70 -3.31 -23.20
C TRP A 149 -12.21 -2.29 -22.17
N ARG A 150 -12.73 -1.05 -22.21
CA ARG A 150 -12.43 -0.01 -21.19
C ARG A 150 -13.03 -0.38 -19.84
N LEU A 151 -14.30 -0.78 -19.79
CA LEU A 151 -14.96 -1.24 -18.55
C LEU A 151 -14.15 -2.33 -17.84
N TYR A 152 -13.52 -3.24 -18.59
CA TYR A 152 -12.66 -4.29 -18.02
C TYR A 152 -11.22 -3.87 -17.72
N ASN A 153 -10.54 -3.17 -18.63
CA ASN A 153 -9.07 -3.02 -18.63
C ASN A 153 -8.55 -1.59 -18.51
N TYR A 154 -9.42 -0.57 -18.48
CA TYR A 154 -8.97 0.82 -18.46
C TYR A 154 -8.12 1.09 -17.23
N ASP A 155 -6.92 1.60 -17.46
CA ASP A 155 -5.94 1.91 -16.45
C ASP A 155 -5.59 3.40 -16.51
N ALA A 156 -6.30 4.20 -15.72
CA ALA A 156 -6.01 5.61 -15.51
C ALA A 156 -5.32 5.81 -14.16
N THR A 157 -4.36 6.74 -14.14
CA THR A 157 -3.50 7.03 -12.98
C THR A 157 -4.27 7.47 -11.73
N ASP A 158 -5.46 8.05 -11.90
CA ASP A 158 -6.49 8.08 -10.85
C ASP A 158 -7.88 8.31 -11.49
N PRO A 159 -8.79 7.30 -11.53
CA PRO A 159 -10.15 7.50 -12.04
C PRO A 159 -11.02 8.34 -11.10
N PHE A 160 -10.63 8.50 -9.83
CA PHE A 160 -11.39 9.28 -8.85
C PHE A 160 -11.04 10.80 -8.89
N ALA A 161 -10.05 11.21 -9.70
CA ALA A 161 -9.59 12.59 -9.87
C ALA A 161 -10.55 13.53 -10.65
N GLY A 162 -11.84 13.21 -10.73
CA GLY A 162 -12.87 14.12 -11.22
C GLY A 162 -13.16 14.10 -12.74
N TYR A 163 -12.73 13.06 -13.47
CA TYR A 163 -13.10 12.89 -14.88
C TYR A 163 -14.32 11.97 -15.01
N VAL A 164 -15.47 12.52 -15.43
CA VAL A 164 -16.76 11.80 -15.39
C VAL A 164 -17.06 11.10 -16.72
N ASP A 165 -16.44 9.94 -16.92
CA ASP A 165 -16.81 9.00 -17.99
C ASP A 165 -17.89 8.03 -17.48
N ASP A 166 -19.01 7.83 -18.18
CA ASP A 166 -20.06 6.89 -17.76
C ASP A 166 -19.66 5.40 -17.90
N ILE A 167 -18.59 5.10 -18.64
CA ILE A 167 -18.09 3.74 -18.87
C ILE A 167 -17.18 3.28 -17.71
N VAL A 168 -16.29 4.17 -17.23
CA VAL A 168 -15.28 3.90 -16.19
C VAL A 168 -15.20 5.03 -15.14
N PRO A 169 -16.34 5.41 -14.54
CA PRO A 169 -16.44 6.56 -13.60
C PRO A 169 -15.64 6.38 -12.30
N THR A 170 -15.26 5.13 -12.00
CA THR A 170 -14.64 4.69 -10.74
C THR A 170 -13.49 3.71 -11.00
N GLY A 171 -12.97 3.70 -12.22
CA GLY A 171 -11.97 2.75 -12.70
C GLY A 171 -12.59 1.58 -13.45
N SER A 172 -11.80 0.53 -13.65
CA SER A 172 -12.18 -0.69 -14.37
C SER A 172 -12.28 -1.92 -13.46
N VAL A 173 -12.85 -3.02 -13.97
CA VAL A 173 -12.88 -4.32 -13.29
C VAL A 173 -11.48 -4.72 -12.81
N ARG A 174 -10.47 -4.58 -13.67
CA ARG A 174 -9.07 -4.81 -13.33
C ARG A 174 -8.63 -3.99 -12.12
N GLN A 175 -8.88 -2.68 -12.13
CA GLN A 175 -8.44 -1.79 -11.04
C GLN A 175 -9.12 -2.09 -9.70
N LEU A 176 -10.39 -2.55 -9.68
CA LEU A 176 -11.03 -3.00 -8.43
C LEU A 176 -10.36 -4.26 -7.88
N TYR A 177 -10.01 -5.21 -8.74
CA TYR A 177 -9.36 -6.46 -8.37
C TYR A 177 -7.90 -6.26 -7.93
N GLU A 178 -7.16 -5.37 -8.59
CA GLU A 178 -5.82 -4.93 -8.18
C GLU A 178 -5.87 -4.17 -6.84
N PHE A 179 -6.92 -3.38 -6.59
CA PHE A 179 -7.11 -2.69 -5.31
C PHE A 179 -7.38 -3.69 -4.16
N ASN A 180 -8.35 -4.60 -4.33
CA ASN A 180 -8.69 -5.60 -3.30
C ASN A 180 -7.56 -6.61 -3.01
N SER A 181 -6.68 -6.84 -3.99
CA SER A 181 -5.54 -7.75 -3.86
C SER A 181 -4.23 -7.06 -3.49
N HIS A 182 -4.21 -5.73 -3.32
CA HIS A 182 -3.00 -4.93 -3.18
C HIS A 182 -1.95 -5.23 -4.27
N SER A 183 -2.42 -5.30 -5.53
CA SER A 183 -1.64 -5.63 -6.73
C SER A 183 -0.97 -7.01 -6.73
N THR A 184 -1.42 -7.93 -5.87
CA THR A 184 -0.97 -9.34 -5.91
C THR A 184 -1.71 -10.17 -6.95
N PHE A 185 -2.85 -9.69 -7.46
CA PHE A 185 -3.67 -10.32 -8.49
C PHE A 185 -4.19 -9.29 -9.50
N THR A 186 -3.97 -9.56 -10.79
CA THR A 186 -4.41 -8.75 -11.94
C THR A 186 -5.28 -9.59 -12.87
N VAL A 187 -6.36 -8.99 -13.41
CA VAL A 187 -7.16 -9.58 -14.49
C VAL A 187 -6.83 -8.91 -15.82
N GLU A 188 -6.35 -9.67 -16.80
CA GLU A 188 -6.09 -9.21 -18.17
C GLU A 188 -7.21 -9.70 -19.11
N THR A 189 -8.11 -8.80 -19.53
CA THR A 189 -9.30 -9.19 -20.29
C THR A 189 -9.16 -8.92 -21.79
N THR A 190 -9.29 -9.97 -22.61
CA THR A 190 -9.54 -9.84 -24.05
C THR A 190 -11.04 -9.85 -24.32
N VAL A 191 -11.54 -8.83 -25.03
CA VAL A 191 -12.94 -8.73 -25.45
C VAL A 191 -13.01 -8.97 -26.95
N VAL A 192 -13.84 -9.92 -27.40
CA VAL A 192 -14.09 -10.16 -28.84
C VAL A 192 -15.29 -9.34 -29.35
N ASP A 193 -15.40 -9.16 -30.66
CA ASP A 193 -16.53 -8.45 -31.27
C ASP A 193 -17.87 -9.22 -31.14
N TRP A 194 -18.98 -8.50 -31.31
CA TRP A 194 -20.36 -9.02 -31.20
C TRP A 194 -20.63 -10.21 -32.13
N ILE A 195 -20.78 -11.40 -31.55
CA ILE A 195 -21.21 -12.62 -32.23
C ILE A 195 -22.74 -12.64 -32.29
N THR A 196 -23.32 -12.87 -33.47
CA THR A 196 -24.77 -12.92 -33.64
C THR A 196 -25.27 -14.36 -33.62
N LEU A 197 -26.17 -14.64 -32.68
CA LEU A 197 -26.77 -15.94 -32.42
C LEU A 197 -27.97 -16.22 -33.33
N SER A 198 -28.30 -17.50 -33.47
CA SER A 198 -29.35 -18.01 -34.37
C SER A 198 -30.78 -17.94 -33.82
N LYS A 199 -30.95 -17.60 -32.53
CA LYS A 199 -32.23 -17.56 -31.80
C LYS A 199 -32.46 -16.21 -31.09
N PRO A 200 -33.72 -15.83 -30.80
CA PRO A 200 -34.06 -14.63 -30.04
C PRO A 200 -33.70 -14.75 -28.55
N GLU A 201 -33.71 -13.63 -27.82
CA GLU A 201 -33.42 -13.61 -26.37
C GLU A 201 -34.29 -14.60 -25.59
N SER A 202 -35.61 -14.58 -25.80
CA SER A 202 -36.58 -15.45 -25.11
C SER A 202 -36.37 -16.95 -25.32
N TYR A 203 -35.71 -17.37 -26.40
CA TYR A 203 -35.34 -18.78 -26.56
C TYR A 203 -34.27 -19.20 -25.55
N TYR A 204 -33.31 -18.32 -25.28
CA TYR A 204 -32.22 -18.57 -24.34
C TYR A 204 -32.62 -18.27 -22.90
N GLY A 205 -33.53 -17.31 -22.67
CA GLY A 205 -34.13 -17.02 -21.36
C GLY A 205 -35.13 -18.09 -20.90
N ASN A 206 -35.89 -18.69 -21.83
CA ASN A 206 -36.68 -19.91 -21.64
C ASN A 206 -37.75 -19.86 -20.52
N GLY A 207 -38.19 -18.68 -20.09
CA GLY A 207 -39.06 -18.54 -18.91
C GLY A 207 -38.38 -18.93 -17.58
N ASP A 208 -37.05 -19.09 -17.57
CA ASP A 208 -36.22 -19.39 -16.39
C ASP A 208 -35.04 -18.42 -16.24
N SER A 209 -35.15 -17.23 -16.83
CA SER A 209 -34.09 -16.21 -16.91
C SER A 209 -32.73 -16.72 -17.43
N GLY A 210 -32.75 -17.82 -18.19
CA GLY A 210 -31.58 -18.38 -18.85
C GLY A 210 -30.81 -19.45 -18.08
N PHE A 211 -31.21 -19.80 -16.86
CA PHE A 211 -30.52 -20.81 -16.05
C PHE A 211 -30.43 -22.19 -16.73
N THR A 212 -31.35 -22.54 -17.64
CA THR A 212 -31.27 -23.83 -18.37
C THR A 212 -30.67 -23.72 -19.77
N LYS A 213 -31.05 -22.69 -20.55
CA LYS A 213 -30.76 -22.60 -21.99
C LYS A 213 -29.66 -21.64 -22.40
N PHE A 214 -29.23 -20.71 -21.54
CA PHE A 214 -28.22 -19.72 -21.95
C PHE A 214 -26.88 -20.37 -22.36
N LYS A 215 -26.52 -21.51 -21.77
CA LYS A 215 -25.35 -22.32 -22.20
C LYS A 215 -25.38 -22.72 -23.68
N GLU A 216 -26.56 -22.87 -24.31
CA GLU A 216 -26.68 -23.15 -25.75
C GLU A 216 -26.18 -21.95 -26.58
N ALA A 217 -26.46 -20.72 -26.15
CA ALA A 217 -25.92 -19.50 -26.77
C ALA A 217 -24.39 -19.42 -26.66
N ILE A 218 -23.85 -19.78 -25.49
CA ILE A 218 -22.41 -19.77 -25.24
C ILE A 218 -21.70 -20.81 -26.12
N ILE A 219 -22.23 -22.04 -26.19
CA ILE A 219 -21.70 -23.10 -27.08
C ILE A 219 -21.77 -22.68 -28.55
N GLU A 220 -22.89 -22.08 -28.99
CA GLU A 220 -23.04 -21.57 -30.36
C GLU A 220 -21.98 -20.51 -30.68
N ALA A 221 -21.78 -19.54 -29.78
CA ALA A 221 -20.82 -18.46 -29.98
C ALA A 221 -19.36 -18.93 -29.94
N LEU A 222 -19.00 -19.82 -29.02
CA LEU A 222 -17.69 -20.46 -28.98
C LEU A 222 -17.41 -21.22 -30.29
N THR A 223 -18.40 -21.96 -30.81
CA THR A 223 -18.30 -22.68 -32.09
C THR A 223 -18.14 -21.73 -33.28
N ILE A 224 -18.82 -20.58 -33.29
CA ILE A 224 -18.66 -19.54 -34.33
C ILE A 224 -17.26 -18.92 -34.26
N LEU A 225 -16.73 -18.66 -33.06
CA LEU A 225 -15.40 -18.09 -32.85
C LEU A 225 -14.29 -19.07 -33.26
N ASP A 226 -14.41 -20.34 -32.86
CA ASP A 226 -13.49 -21.45 -33.15
C ASP A 226 -13.40 -21.79 -34.65
N SER A 227 -14.51 -21.66 -35.38
CA SER A 227 -14.58 -21.88 -36.83
C SER A 227 -14.28 -20.64 -37.69
N GLY A 228 -13.88 -19.52 -37.05
CA GLY A 228 -13.56 -18.26 -37.71
C GLY A 228 -12.35 -18.33 -38.66
N VAL A 229 -12.31 -17.41 -39.64
CA VAL A 229 -11.20 -17.34 -40.62
C VAL A 229 -9.90 -16.95 -39.91
N GLY A 230 -9.00 -17.93 -39.76
CA GLY A 230 -7.71 -17.79 -39.08
C GLY A 230 -7.58 -18.65 -37.81
N GLY A 231 -8.70 -19.14 -37.26
CA GLY A 231 -8.76 -19.81 -35.96
C GLY A 231 -8.63 -18.83 -34.79
N PHE A 232 -9.41 -19.03 -33.73
CA PHE A 232 -9.20 -18.33 -32.45
C PHE A 232 -8.39 -19.24 -31.53
N ASP A 233 -7.24 -18.74 -31.04
CA ASP A 233 -6.35 -19.51 -30.19
C ASP A 233 -6.74 -19.34 -28.71
N PHE A 234 -7.57 -20.28 -28.25
CA PHE A 234 -8.02 -20.39 -26.87
C PHE A 234 -6.90 -20.73 -25.87
N THR A 235 -5.76 -21.29 -26.30
CA THR A 235 -4.69 -21.71 -25.36
C THR A 235 -3.93 -20.53 -24.76
N ASN A 236 -4.03 -19.33 -25.35
CA ASN A 236 -3.50 -18.11 -24.73
C ASN A 236 -4.16 -17.75 -23.39
N PHE A 237 -5.27 -18.40 -23.03
CA PHE A 237 -6.08 -18.12 -21.84
C PHE A 237 -6.02 -19.24 -20.79
N ASP A 238 -5.09 -20.19 -20.93
CA ASP A 238 -4.81 -21.28 -19.98
C ASP A 238 -3.35 -21.14 -19.52
N LEU A 239 -3.12 -20.30 -18.51
CA LEU A 239 -1.77 -19.96 -18.03
C LEU A 239 -1.20 -21.00 -17.06
N ASP A 240 -2.05 -21.82 -16.43
CA ASP A 240 -1.61 -22.89 -15.53
C ASP A 240 -1.50 -24.27 -16.20
N GLU A 241 -1.74 -24.32 -17.53
CA GLU A 241 -1.67 -25.51 -18.39
C GLU A 241 -2.59 -26.66 -17.91
N ASN A 242 -3.76 -26.34 -17.33
CA ASN A 242 -4.71 -27.35 -16.84
C ASN A 242 -5.61 -27.95 -17.95
N GLY A 243 -5.56 -27.38 -19.15
CA GLY A 243 -6.37 -27.74 -20.32
C GLY A 243 -7.70 -26.97 -20.41
N ALA A 244 -7.89 -25.92 -19.61
CA ALA A 244 -9.10 -25.09 -19.61
C ALA A 244 -8.80 -23.63 -19.26
N LEU A 245 -9.64 -22.73 -19.74
CA LEU A 245 -9.46 -21.28 -19.56
C LEU A 245 -9.40 -20.85 -18.09
N ASP A 246 -8.40 -20.02 -17.75
CA ASP A 246 -8.24 -19.33 -16.47
C ASP A 246 -9.43 -18.44 -16.14
N GLY A 247 -10.01 -17.80 -17.17
CA GLY A 247 -11.09 -16.82 -17.04
C GLY A 247 -11.94 -16.75 -18.30
N PHE A 248 -13.26 -16.85 -18.13
CA PHE A 248 -14.21 -16.79 -19.24
C PHE A 248 -15.52 -16.11 -18.84
N GLY A 249 -15.78 -14.96 -19.47
CA GLY A 249 -16.92 -14.10 -19.25
C GLY A 249 -17.80 -13.93 -20.49
N VAL A 250 -19.06 -13.55 -20.27
CA VAL A 250 -20.05 -13.36 -21.32
C VAL A 250 -20.87 -12.11 -21.05
N LEU A 251 -20.95 -11.18 -22.02
CA LEU A 251 -21.93 -10.09 -22.00
C LEU A 251 -22.98 -10.28 -23.09
N HIS A 252 -24.27 -10.27 -22.72
CA HIS A 252 -25.37 -10.38 -23.69
C HIS A 252 -25.97 -9.02 -24.07
N SER A 253 -26.52 -8.94 -25.29
CA SER A 253 -27.21 -7.77 -25.85
C SER A 253 -28.56 -7.43 -25.21
N GLY A 254 -28.95 -8.17 -24.18
CA GLY A 254 -30.16 -7.96 -23.40
C GLY A 254 -29.98 -6.97 -22.26
N TYR A 255 -31.08 -6.72 -21.56
CA TYR A 255 -31.09 -6.07 -20.25
C TYR A 255 -31.16 -7.16 -19.17
N GLY A 256 -30.36 -7.04 -18.11
CA GLY A 256 -30.30 -8.06 -17.05
C GLY A 256 -31.66 -8.31 -16.39
N ALA A 257 -32.04 -9.57 -16.25
CA ALA A 257 -33.29 -9.97 -15.58
C ALA A 257 -33.32 -9.51 -14.10
N GLU A 258 -32.17 -9.31 -13.47
CA GLU A 258 -32.02 -8.81 -12.10
C GLU A 258 -32.64 -7.43 -11.85
N TYR A 259 -32.90 -6.64 -12.91
CA TYR A 259 -33.66 -5.39 -12.81
C TYR A 259 -35.19 -5.59 -12.64
N GLY A 260 -35.70 -6.79 -12.86
CA GLY A 260 -37.12 -7.12 -12.85
C GLY A 260 -37.94 -6.43 -13.95
N GLY A 261 -39.25 -6.62 -13.92
CA GLY A 261 -40.22 -6.01 -14.84
C GLY A 261 -40.07 -6.41 -16.31
N ASP A 262 -40.73 -5.65 -17.18
CA ASP A 262 -40.62 -5.76 -18.64
C ASP A 262 -39.62 -4.71 -19.18
N ASP A 263 -38.84 -5.06 -20.22
CA ASP A 263 -37.96 -4.10 -20.90
C ASP A 263 -38.71 -3.17 -21.89
N CYS A 264 -38.03 -2.15 -22.43
CA CYS A 264 -38.63 -1.26 -23.44
C CYS A 264 -39.00 -1.93 -24.78
N HIS A 265 -38.71 -3.21 -24.95
CA HIS A 265 -39.09 -4.03 -26.10
C HIS A 265 -40.20 -5.04 -25.77
N GLY A 266 -40.66 -5.09 -24.52
CA GLY A 266 -41.71 -5.98 -24.04
C GLY A 266 -41.24 -7.38 -23.66
N ALA A 267 -39.94 -7.58 -23.40
CA ALA A 267 -39.40 -8.82 -22.89
C ALA A 267 -39.54 -8.87 -21.35
N PRO A 268 -40.33 -9.81 -20.80
CA PRO A 268 -40.48 -9.96 -19.36
C PRO A 268 -39.20 -10.52 -18.73
N SER A 269 -39.07 -10.38 -17.41
CA SER A 269 -37.86 -10.77 -16.67
C SER A 269 -37.46 -12.25 -16.84
N ASP A 270 -38.43 -13.15 -16.99
CA ASP A 270 -38.22 -14.60 -17.13
C ASP A 270 -37.73 -15.02 -18.53
N ASP A 271 -37.96 -14.18 -19.55
CA ASP A 271 -37.44 -14.37 -20.91
C ASP A 271 -36.10 -13.64 -21.16
N ARG A 272 -35.63 -12.81 -20.22
CA ARG A 272 -34.32 -12.12 -20.26
C ARG A 272 -33.26 -12.91 -19.49
N ILE A 273 -31.98 -12.72 -19.80
CA ILE A 273 -30.93 -13.44 -19.06
C ILE A 273 -30.64 -12.75 -17.73
N TRP A 274 -30.64 -13.51 -16.64
CA TRP A 274 -30.15 -13.10 -15.32
C TRP A 274 -28.62 -13.19 -15.29
N SER A 275 -27.93 -12.21 -14.73
CA SER A 275 -26.48 -12.27 -14.55
C SER A 275 -26.08 -13.40 -13.59
N HIS A 276 -25.27 -14.37 -14.03
CA HIS A 276 -24.92 -15.57 -13.24
C HIS A 276 -23.62 -16.27 -13.68
N LYS A 277 -23.00 -17.01 -12.77
CA LYS A 277 -22.01 -18.07 -13.06
C LYS A 277 -22.66 -19.41 -13.41
N GLY A 278 -22.03 -20.16 -14.30
CA GLY A 278 -22.49 -21.50 -14.67
C GLY A 278 -21.39 -22.45 -15.10
N GLY A 279 -21.66 -23.75 -14.97
CA GLY A 279 -20.85 -24.81 -15.57
C GLY A 279 -21.22 -25.02 -17.04
N ILE A 280 -20.22 -25.32 -17.86
CA ILE A 280 -20.37 -25.61 -19.30
C ILE A 280 -19.39 -26.74 -19.67
N ASP A 281 -19.67 -27.48 -20.73
CA ASP A 281 -18.76 -28.51 -21.25
C ASP A 281 -18.56 -28.23 -22.75
N TRP A 282 -17.44 -27.57 -23.06
CA TRP A 282 -17.05 -27.23 -24.42
C TRP A 282 -15.54 -27.32 -24.58
N THR A 283 -15.09 -27.75 -25.76
CA THR A 283 -13.67 -27.84 -26.13
C THR A 283 -13.51 -27.40 -27.58
N SER A 284 -12.46 -26.62 -27.85
CA SER A 284 -12.10 -26.20 -29.21
C SER A 284 -11.92 -27.40 -30.14
N SER A 285 -12.34 -27.24 -31.41
CA SER A 285 -12.12 -28.24 -32.46
C SER A 285 -10.76 -28.12 -33.14
N GLN A 286 -9.98 -27.09 -32.79
CA GLN A 286 -8.61 -26.88 -33.26
C GLN A 286 -7.63 -27.50 -32.25
N GLU A 287 -6.81 -28.46 -32.67
CA GLU A 287 -5.70 -28.93 -31.84
C GLU A 287 -4.60 -27.87 -31.79
N ALA A 288 -4.29 -27.37 -30.60
CA ALA A 288 -3.20 -26.43 -30.39
C ALA A 288 -1.83 -27.14 -30.46
N GLY A 289 -0.78 -26.38 -30.75
CA GLY A 289 0.59 -26.91 -30.89
C GLY A 289 1.19 -27.52 -29.62
N SER A 290 0.53 -27.39 -28.46
CA SER A 290 0.85 -28.02 -27.17
C SER A 290 0.30 -29.43 -27.02
N GLY A 291 -0.74 -29.81 -27.78
CA GLY A 291 -1.39 -31.12 -27.71
C GLY A 291 -2.69 -31.17 -26.89
N ASP A 292 -3.09 -30.08 -26.23
CA ASP A 292 -4.39 -29.93 -25.58
C ASP A 292 -5.21 -28.83 -26.28
N ALA A 293 -6.49 -29.10 -26.52
CA ALA A 293 -7.42 -28.13 -27.11
C ALA A 293 -8.08 -27.31 -25.98
N GLY A 294 -8.11 -25.99 -26.13
CA GLY A 294 -8.64 -25.09 -25.08
C GLY A 294 -10.09 -25.41 -24.73
N ALA A 295 -10.34 -25.79 -23.48
CA ALA A 295 -11.67 -26.09 -22.97
C ALA A 295 -12.28 -24.96 -22.14
N VAL A 296 -13.60 -24.82 -22.20
CA VAL A 296 -14.36 -23.95 -21.30
C VAL A 296 -15.20 -24.85 -20.41
N ASN A 297 -14.91 -24.85 -19.11
CA ASN A 297 -15.59 -25.68 -18.11
C ASN A 297 -16.56 -24.89 -17.21
N ARG A 298 -16.43 -23.56 -17.19
CA ARG A 298 -17.24 -22.62 -16.41
C ARG A 298 -17.23 -21.23 -17.06
N PHE A 299 -18.29 -20.47 -16.81
CA PHE A 299 -18.47 -19.10 -17.29
C PHE A 299 -19.03 -18.20 -16.19
N TYR A 300 -18.88 -16.90 -16.37
CA TYR A 300 -19.67 -15.88 -15.68
C TYR A 300 -20.38 -15.00 -16.72
N ALA A 301 -21.61 -14.55 -16.43
CA ALA A 301 -22.45 -13.84 -17.40
C ALA A 301 -23.05 -12.56 -16.80
N SER A 302 -23.12 -11.50 -17.61
CA SER A 302 -23.82 -10.27 -17.25
C SER A 302 -24.46 -9.59 -18.46
N SER A 303 -25.42 -8.70 -18.23
CA SER A 303 -25.96 -7.84 -19.30
C SER A 303 -24.91 -6.82 -19.79
N SER A 304 -24.97 -6.44 -21.06
CA SER A 304 -24.18 -5.32 -21.60
C SER A 304 -24.85 -3.96 -21.39
N LEU A 305 -26.16 -3.96 -21.11
CA LEU A 305 -27.00 -2.77 -20.99
C LEU A 305 -27.48 -2.56 -19.55
N ARG A 306 -27.56 -1.29 -19.15
CA ARG A 306 -27.97 -0.87 -17.80
C ARG A 306 -29.46 -0.54 -17.71
N GLY A 307 -30.11 -1.05 -16.67
CA GLY A 307 -31.54 -0.87 -16.42
C GLY A 307 -32.41 -1.74 -17.34
N VAL A 308 -33.64 -1.29 -17.62
CA VAL A 308 -34.60 -1.96 -18.52
C VAL A 308 -34.85 -1.20 -19.83
N CYS A 309 -34.13 -0.10 -20.05
CA CYS A 309 -34.33 0.85 -21.16
C CYS A 309 -33.02 1.53 -21.56
N ASN A 310 -32.95 2.01 -22.82
CA ASN A 310 -31.83 2.78 -23.41
C ASN A 310 -30.55 1.97 -23.69
N SER A 311 -29.56 2.60 -24.32
CA SER A 311 -28.30 1.96 -24.75
C SER A 311 -27.10 2.30 -23.84
N ASN A 312 -27.34 2.57 -22.56
CA ASN A 312 -26.27 2.84 -21.60
C ASN A 312 -25.55 1.53 -21.25
N ILE A 313 -24.22 1.55 -21.18
CA ILE A 313 -23.45 0.36 -20.78
C ILE A 313 -23.72 -0.02 -19.31
N VAL A 314 -23.72 -1.33 -19.04
CA VAL A 314 -23.70 -1.88 -17.68
C VAL A 314 -22.56 -1.28 -16.85
N ARG A 315 -22.73 -1.23 -15.52
CA ARG A 315 -21.66 -0.81 -14.59
C ARG A 315 -20.96 -2.03 -14.01
N MET A 316 -19.78 -1.82 -13.43
CA MET A 316 -18.91 -2.91 -12.99
C MET A 316 -19.50 -3.81 -11.89
N GLY A 317 -20.41 -3.33 -11.03
CA GLY A 317 -20.90 -4.06 -9.84
C GLY A 317 -21.28 -5.53 -10.10
N VAL A 318 -22.21 -5.77 -11.02
CA VAL A 318 -22.64 -7.14 -11.35
C VAL A 318 -21.50 -7.97 -11.95
N ILE A 319 -20.70 -7.38 -12.84
CA ILE A 319 -19.53 -8.06 -13.43
C ILE A 319 -18.51 -8.49 -12.37
N VAL A 320 -18.22 -7.64 -11.38
CA VAL A 320 -17.21 -7.95 -10.36
C VAL A 320 -17.69 -9.00 -9.37
N HIS A 321 -18.99 -9.03 -9.06
CA HIS A 321 -19.66 -10.07 -8.28
C HIS A 321 -19.57 -11.44 -8.96
N GLU A 322 -19.99 -11.52 -10.22
CA GLU A 322 -19.98 -12.76 -11.01
C GLU A 322 -18.56 -13.29 -11.26
N LEU A 323 -17.59 -12.39 -11.45
CA LEU A 323 -16.17 -12.73 -11.48
C LEU A 323 -15.64 -13.21 -10.11
N GLY A 324 -16.18 -12.71 -9.00
CA GLY A 324 -15.82 -13.16 -7.65
C GLY A 324 -16.22 -14.62 -7.40
N HIS A 325 -17.37 -15.04 -7.93
CA HIS A 325 -17.74 -16.45 -7.96
C HIS A 325 -16.82 -17.31 -8.81
N TYR A 326 -16.30 -16.78 -9.92
CA TYR A 326 -15.33 -17.45 -10.77
C TYR A 326 -14.02 -17.74 -10.00
N LEU A 327 -13.64 -16.84 -9.09
CA LEU A 327 -12.50 -17.00 -8.18
C LEU A 327 -12.79 -17.89 -6.94
N GLY A 328 -14.03 -18.38 -6.77
CA GLY A 328 -14.38 -19.33 -5.71
C GLY A 328 -15.00 -18.74 -4.44
N LEU A 329 -15.43 -17.46 -4.48
CA LEU A 329 -16.26 -16.87 -3.44
C LEU A 329 -17.74 -17.32 -3.57
N PRO A 330 -18.44 -17.63 -2.47
CA PRO A 330 -19.88 -17.78 -2.46
C PRO A 330 -20.57 -16.42 -2.45
N ASP A 331 -21.90 -16.44 -2.62
CA ASP A 331 -22.79 -15.34 -2.27
C ASP A 331 -22.71 -15.07 -0.76
N LEU A 332 -22.70 -13.78 -0.39
CA LEU A 332 -22.66 -13.33 1.01
C LEU A 332 -23.88 -12.47 1.40
N TYR A 333 -24.90 -12.40 0.54
CA TYR A 333 -26.25 -11.98 0.90
C TYR A 333 -27.07 -13.17 1.40
N ASP A 334 -28.22 -12.88 2.02
CA ASP A 334 -29.19 -13.88 2.44
C ASP A 334 -30.14 -14.21 1.27
N GLU A 335 -30.00 -15.39 0.67
CA GLU A 335 -30.77 -15.84 -0.51
C GLU A 335 -32.27 -16.01 -0.22
N THR A 336 -32.67 -15.99 1.05
CA THR A 336 -34.09 -15.98 1.43
C THR A 336 -34.74 -14.60 1.30
N PHE A 337 -33.94 -13.55 1.12
CA PHE A 337 -34.34 -12.12 1.05
C PHE A 337 -35.01 -11.57 2.32
N ASP A 338 -34.94 -12.33 3.41
CA ASP A 338 -35.47 -11.99 4.72
C ASP A 338 -34.48 -11.11 5.52
N GLY A 339 -33.18 -11.21 5.22
CA GLY A 339 -32.11 -10.32 5.66
C GLY A 339 -31.23 -9.81 4.49
N SER A 340 -30.12 -9.16 4.82
CA SER A 340 -29.18 -8.56 3.86
C SER A 340 -27.81 -9.27 3.79
N GLY A 341 -27.59 -10.32 4.58
CA GLY A 341 -26.27 -10.96 4.72
C GLY A 341 -25.22 -9.97 5.23
N LEU A 342 -24.12 -9.76 4.49
CA LEU A 342 -23.12 -8.73 4.79
C LEU A 342 -23.47 -7.33 4.28
N GLY A 343 -24.55 -7.16 3.52
CA GLY A 343 -24.90 -5.89 2.88
C GLY A 343 -23.75 -5.28 2.09
N ALA A 344 -23.59 -3.96 2.17
CA ALA A 344 -22.54 -3.22 1.47
C ALA A 344 -21.16 -3.26 2.15
N TYR A 345 -20.88 -4.30 2.96
CA TYR A 345 -19.55 -4.61 3.47
C TYR A 345 -18.87 -5.77 2.72
N ASP A 346 -19.48 -6.28 1.65
CA ASP A 346 -18.81 -7.13 0.65
C ASP A 346 -19.55 -7.03 -0.70
N PHE A 347 -18.85 -6.89 -1.84
CA PHE A 347 -19.53 -6.92 -3.14
C PHE A 347 -20.14 -8.29 -3.48
N MET A 348 -19.70 -9.36 -2.81
CA MET A 348 -20.37 -10.67 -2.86
C MET A 348 -21.73 -10.69 -2.14
N SER A 349 -22.07 -9.62 -1.40
CA SER A 349 -23.39 -9.42 -0.80
C SER A 349 -24.16 -8.27 -1.45
N GLN A 350 -23.53 -7.12 -1.67
CA GLN A 350 -24.18 -5.96 -2.29
C GLN A 350 -23.26 -5.24 -3.28
N SER A 351 -23.16 -5.78 -4.50
CA SER A 351 -22.33 -5.22 -5.57
C SER A 351 -22.84 -3.89 -6.16
N TRP A 352 -24.09 -3.50 -5.86
CA TRP A 352 -24.63 -2.20 -6.27
C TRP A 352 -24.14 -1.04 -5.40
N GLY A 353 -23.52 -1.32 -4.24
CA GLY A 353 -23.07 -0.31 -3.28
C GLY A 353 -24.21 0.32 -2.49
N LEU A 354 -23.85 1.14 -1.47
CA LEU A 354 -24.82 1.87 -0.64
C LEU A 354 -25.67 2.87 -1.44
N ASP A 355 -25.15 3.38 -2.56
CA ASP A 355 -25.88 4.28 -3.45
C ASP A 355 -26.83 3.57 -4.43
N GLY A 356 -26.87 2.22 -4.38
CA GLY A 356 -27.69 1.37 -5.25
C GLY A 356 -27.35 1.47 -6.74
N SER A 357 -26.23 2.10 -7.10
CA SER A 357 -25.99 2.54 -8.47
C SER A 357 -25.04 1.62 -9.25
N GLY A 358 -24.34 0.70 -8.58
CA GLY A 358 -23.33 -0.19 -9.18
C GLY A 358 -22.07 0.53 -9.66
N MET A 359 -21.95 1.83 -9.39
CA MET A 359 -20.76 2.65 -9.68
C MET A 359 -19.68 2.48 -8.61
N TYR A 360 -20.09 2.29 -7.35
CA TYR A 360 -19.19 2.11 -6.20
C TYR A 360 -19.46 0.76 -5.53
N PRO A 361 -19.07 -0.38 -6.13
CA PRO A 361 -19.14 -1.66 -5.45
C PRO A 361 -18.23 -1.59 -4.21
N PRO A 362 -18.70 -1.99 -3.03
CA PRO A 362 -17.90 -1.93 -1.81
C PRO A 362 -16.73 -2.92 -1.91
N THR A 363 -15.64 -2.65 -1.22
CA THR A 363 -14.49 -3.57 -1.20
C THR A 363 -14.89 -4.92 -0.56
N LEU A 364 -14.19 -5.99 -0.94
CA LEU A 364 -14.35 -7.32 -0.33
C LEU A 364 -14.16 -7.23 1.18
N SER A 365 -14.89 -8.07 1.92
CA SER A 365 -14.68 -8.23 3.36
C SER A 365 -13.32 -8.87 3.65
N ALA A 366 -12.85 -8.70 4.89
CA ALA A 366 -11.73 -9.41 5.46
C ALA A 366 -11.79 -10.93 5.19
N TRP A 367 -12.97 -11.56 5.32
CA TRP A 367 -13.14 -12.99 5.07
C TRP A 367 -12.89 -13.35 3.60
N SER A 368 -13.47 -12.60 2.66
CA SER A 368 -13.29 -12.81 1.22
C SER A 368 -11.83 -12.60 0.80
N LYS A 369 -11.16 -11.55 1.31
CA LYS A 369 -9.72 -11.30 1.08
C LYS A 369 -8.83 -12.42 1.65
N VAL A 370 -9.16 -12.96 2.83
CA VAL A 370 -8.43 -14.11 3.42
C VAL A 370 -8.65 -15.38 2.59
N ARG A 371 -9.89 -15.67 2.17
CA ARG A 371 -10.25 -16.84 1.38
C ARG A 371 -9.56 -16.89 0.00
N LEU A 372 -9.32 -15.73 -0.61
CA LEU A 372 -8.56 -15.59 -1.86
C LEU A 372 -7.03 -15.50 -1.66
N GLY A 373 -6.55 -15.48 -0.41
CA GLY A 373 -5.11 -15.36 -0.09
C GLY A 373 -4.52 -13.96 -0.31
N TRP A 374 -5.37 -12.92 -0.39
CA TRP A 374 -4.96 -11.53 -0.62
C TRP A 374 -4.66 -10.78 0.69
N ALA A 375 -5.29 -11.19 1.79
CA ALA A 375 -5.03 -10.63 3.11
C ALA A 375 -3.91 -11.36 3.87
N LYS A 376 -3.05 -10.60 4.54
CA LYS A 376 -2.09 -11.09 5.53
C LYS A 376 -2.79 -11.23 6.88
N VAL A 377 -3.04 -12.46 7.31
CA VAL A 377 -3.65 -12.72 8.63
C VAL A 377 -2.62 -12.61 9.74
N GLU A 378 -2.89 -11.76 10.74
CA GLU A 378 -2.14 -11.68 11.99
C GLU A 378 -3.00 -12.15 13.17
N VAL A 379 -2.53 -13.15 13.92
CA VAL A 379 -3.29 -13.70 15.05
C VAL A 379 -3.06 -12.88 16.31
N ILE A 380 -4.13 -12.30 16.85
CA ILE A 380 -4.15 -11.69 18.18
C ILE A 380 -4.24 -12.83 19.20
N ALA A 381 -3.10 -13.15 19.82
CA ALA A 381 -2.96 -14.26 20.76
C ALA A 381 -2.91 -13.84 22.24
N TYR A 382 -2.84 -12.54 22.54
CA TYR A 382 -2.62 -12.01 23.89
C TYR A 382 -3.42 -10.73 24.16
N ASP A 383 -3.60 -10.41 25.43
CA ASP A 383 -4.11 -9.11 25.88
C ASP A 383 -3.15 -7.99 25.42
N GLY A 384 -3.69 -6.88 24.91
CA GLY A 384 -2.86 -5.79 24.39
C GLY A 384 -3.64 -4.64 23.75
N THR A 385 -2.88 -3.63 23.31
CA THR A 385 -3.35 -2.57 22.42
C THR A 385 -2.84 -2.87 21.02
N TYR A 386 -3.75 -2.88 20.05
CA TYR A 386 -3.51 -3.24 18.66
C TYR A 386 -3.80 -2.03 17.77
N ARG A 387 -3.08 -1.92 16.65
CA ARG A 387 -3.24 -0.87 15.64
C ARG A 387 -3.45 -1.52 14.28
N LEU A 388 -4.39 -1.01 13.50
CA LEU A 388 -4.75 -1.57 12.20
C LEU A 388 -4.90 -0.47 11.16
N GLU A 389 -4.09 -0.58 10.10
CA GLU A 389 -4.18 0.29 8.93
C GLU A 389 -5.41 -0.03 8.10
N SER A 390 -5.89 0.96 7.35
CA SER A 390 -7.06 0.80 6.49
C SER A 390 -6.83 -0.29 5.46
N SER A 391 -7.85 -1.10 5.17
CA SER A 391 -7.81 -2.09 4.09
C SER A 391 -7.78 -1.47 2.68
N ALA A 392 -7.72 -0.14 2.59
CA ALA A 392 -7.37 0.62 1.39
C ALA A 392 -5.86 0.84 1.19
N SER A 393 -5.06 0.71 2.25
CA SER A 393 -3.60 0.99 2.27
C SER A 393 -2.77 -0.22 2.71
N SER A 394 -3.32 -1.11 3.53
CA SER A 394 -2.66 -2.32 4.04
C SER A 394 -3.51 -3.57 3.82
N ASN A 395 -2.88 -4.70 3.48
CA ASN A 395 -3.57 -5.98 3.34
C ASN A 395 -3.67 -6.77 4.66
N THR A 396 -3.33 -6.15 5.79
CA THR A 396 -3.33 -6.82 7.10
C THR A 396 -4.76 -6.98 7.64
N VAL A 397 -5.07 -8.17 8.14
CA VAL A 397 -6.32 -8.51 8.83
C VAL A 397 -5.97 -9.17 10.16
N TYR A 398 -6.52 -8.69 11.27
CA TYR A 398 -6.36 -9.41 12.54
C TYR A 398 -7.37 -10.54 12.67
N LYS A 399 -6.92 -11.67 13.25
CA LYS A 399 -7.77 -12.82 13.62
C LYS A 399 -7.72 -13.06 15.13
N ILE A 400 -8.87 -13.30 15.76
CA ILE A 400 -8.95 -13.84 17.13
C ILE A 400 -9.63 -15.21 17.04
N GLU A 401 -8.86 -16.27 17.27
CA GLU A 401 -9.33 -17.66 17.32
C GLU A 401 -9.27 -18.27 18.74
N ALA A 402 -8.48 -17.67 19.63
CA ALA A 402 -8.38 -18.12 21.01
C ALA A 402 -9.70 -17.86 21.76
N GLY A 403 -10.24 -18.92 22.38
CA GLY A 403 -11.56 -18.93 23.03
C GLY A 403 -12.67 -19.57 22.20
N TYR A 404 -12.46 -19.77 20.89
CA TYR A 404 -13.45 -20.34 19.96
C TYR A 404 -13.15 -21.82 19.62
N PRO A 405 -14.17 -22.62 19.24
CA PRO A 405 -14.01 -23.94 18.66
C PRO A 405 -13.41 -23.90 17.24
N GLU A 406 -12.97 -25.06 16.75
CA GLU A 406 -12.38 -25.17 15.41
C GLU A 406 -13.34 -24.68 14.31
N GLY A 407 -12.89 -23.71 13.51
CA GLY A 407 -13.67 -23.11 12.43
C GLY A 407 -14.54 -21.92 12.84
N GLU A 408 -14.57 -21.55 14.12
CA GLU A 408 -15.21 -20.31 14.59
C GLU A 408 -14.13 -19.30 15.03
N TYR A 409 -14.27 -18.03 14.66
CA TYR A 409 -13.30 -16.97 15.00
C TYR A 409 -13.80 -15.57 14.66
N LEU A 410 -13.10 -14.53 15.14
CA LEU A 410 -13.30 -13.15 14.68
C LEU A 410 -12.25 -12.75 13.64
N LEU A 411 -12.64 -11.95 12.65
CA LEU A 411 -11.75 -11.16 11.79
C LEU A 411 -11.98 -9.67 12.00
N ILE A 412 -10.92 -8.87 11.91
CA ILE A 412 -10.97 -7.41 12.05
C ILE A 412 -10.22 -6.76 10.88
N GLU A 413 -10.87 -5.85 10.17
CA GLU A 413 -10.24 -4.92 9.22
C GLU A 413 -10.66 -3.48 9.52
N ASN A 414 -9.86 -2.50 9.11
CA ASN A 414 -10.21 -1.08 9.21
C ASN A 414 -10.75 -0.58 7.86
N ARG A 415 -12.03 -0.20 7.76
CA ARG A 415 -12.64 0.31 6.53
C ARG A 415 -12.84 1.81 6.61
N GLN A 416 -12.46 2.50 5.55
CA GLN A 416 -12.47 3.96 5.48
C GLN A 416 -13.18 4.42 4.19
N PRO A 417 -13.91 5.54 4.20
CA PRO A 417 -14.71 6.02 3.06
C PRO A 417 -13.84 6.57 1.92
N THR A 418 -13.10 5.69 1.26
CA THR A 418 -12.09 6.01 0.25
C THR A 418 -12.28 5.17 -1.01
N ARG A 419 -11.94 5.73 -2.19
CA ARG A 419 -12.05 5.08 -3.51
C ARG A 419 -13.42 4.40 -3.73
N TYR A 420 -13.48 3.07 -3.65
CA TYR A 420 -14.68 2.27 -3.85
C TYR A 420 -15.64 2.33 -2.65
N ASP A 421 -15.11 2.38 -1.42
CA ASP A 421 -15.89 2.51 -0.19
C ASP A 421 -16.33 3.96 0.10
N ARG A 422 -16.10 4.92 -0.80
CA ARG A 422 -16.36 6.36 -0.57
C ARG A 422 -17.83 6.76 -0.35
N MET A 423 -18.77 5.85 -0.59
CA MET A 423 -20.20 6.03 -0.30
C MET A 423 -20.58 5.53 1.10
N MET A 424 -19.62 5.02 1.88
CA MET A 424 -19.78 4.60 3.27
C MET A 424 -20.15 5.78 4.17
N GLU A 425 -21.27 5.63 4.88
CA GLU A 425 -21.75 6.60 5.87
C GLU A 425 -20.99 6.46 7.20
N GLY A 426 -21.12 7.44 8.09
CA GLY A 426 -20.51 7.39 9.44
C GLY A 426 -19.02 7.72 9.54
N GLY A 427 -18.28 7.74 8.41
CA GLY A 427 -16.87 8.14 8.38
C GLY A 427 -15.87 6.99 8.49
N GLY A 428 -16.32 5.74 8.44
CA GLY A 428 -15.47 4.54 8.55
C GLY A 428 -15.35 4.00 9.99
N GLY A 429 -14.52 2.96 10.15
CA GLY A 429 -14.28 2.31 11.43
C GLY A 429 -13.70 0.89 11.26
N LEU A 430 -13.51 0.18 12.37
CA LEU A 430 -13.20 -1.25 12.32
C LEU A 430 -14.47 -2.04 11.98
N ALA A 431 -14.40 -2.84 10.93
CA ALA A 431 -15.35 -3.91 10.66
C ALA A 431 -14.89 -5.16 11.43
N ILE A 432 -15.72 -5.64 12.35
CA ILE A 432 -15.46 -6.87 13.13
C ILE A 432 -16.43 -7.93 12.65
N TYR A 433 -15.91 -8.96 11.99
CA TYR A 433 -16.69 -10.07 11.46
C TYR A 433 -16.61 -11.26 12.41
N HIS A 434 -17.75 -11.90 12.68
CA HIS A 434 -17.82 -13.21 13.30
C HIS A 434 -17.96 -14.27 12.22
N ILE A 435 -17.09 -15.29 12.25
CA ILE A 435 -17.01 -16.35 11.26
C ILE A 435 -17.34 -17.69 11.92
N ASP A 436 -18.17 -18.51 11.28
CA ASP A 436 -18.34 -19.94 11.61
C ASP A 436 -18.32 -20.80 10.33
N ASP A 437 -17.14 -21.33 9.99
CA ASP A 437 -16.89 -22.20 8.84
C ASP A 437 -17.68 -23.53 8.87
N LYS A 438 -18.38 -23.84 9.97
CA LYS A 438 -19.27 -25.02 10.06
C LYS A 438 -20.70 -24.71 9.60
N VAL A 439 -21.10 -23.44 9.47
CA VAL A 439 -22.32 -23.05 8.77
C VAL A 439 -22.05 -23.20 7.26
N GLY A 440 -22.97 -23.85 6.53
CA GLY A 440 -22.75 -24.23 5.13
C GLY A 440 -23.08 -23.16 4.10
N ASP A 441 -23.87 -22.16 4.48
CA ASP A 441 -24.42 -21.10 3.63
C ASP A 441 -24.66 -19.81 4.42
N GLN A 442 -25.03 -18.74 3.72
CA GLN A 442 -25.32 -17.43 4.32
C GLN A 442 -26.83 -17.25 4.64
N ASN A 443 -27.62 -18.33 4.60
CA ASN A 443 -29.09 -18.27 4.72
C ASN A 443 -29.59 -18.57 6.14
N SER A 444 -28.71 -18.98 7.06
CA SER A 444 -29.04 -19.29 8.46
C SER A 444 -29.25 -18.03 9.34
N ARG A 445 -30.09 -17.11 8.88
CA ARG A 445 -30.39 -15.83 9.53
C ARG A 445 -30.82 -15.97 11.00
N GLY A 446 -30.15 -15.24 11.89
CA GLY A 446 -30.58 -15.05 13.28
C GLY A 446 -30.03 -13.78 13.92
N PHE A 447 -30.75 -13.26 14.92
CA PHE A 447 -30.40 -12.07 15.69
C PHE A 447 -31.07 -12.12 17.09
N PRO A 448 -30.57 -11.39 18.09
CA PRO A 448 -31.14 -11.36 19.44
C PRO A 448 -32.62 -10.95 19.46
N SER A 449 -33.46 -11.90 19.86
CA SER A 449 -34.93 -11.84 19.94
C SER A 449 -35.35 -12.82 21.05
N PRO A 450 -36.37 -12.54 21.89
CA PRO A 450 -36.35 -12.75 23.36
C PRO A 450 -36.15 -14.21 23.84
N GLN A 451 -34.91 -14.68 23.69
CA GLN A 451 -34.30 -15.87 24.28
C GLN A 451 -33.44 -15.42 25.46
N SER A 452 -33.20 -16.30 26.44
CA SER A 452 -32.37 -15.96 27.61
C SER A 452 -30.88 -15.89 27.25
N ASP A 453 -30.44 -16.76 26.34
CA ASP A 453 -29.13 -16.74 25.70
C ASP A 453 -29.36 -16.92 24.19
N TRP A 454 -28.57 -16.26 23.35
CA TRP A 454 -28.73 -16.27 21.88
C TRP A 454 -27.40 -16.65 21.21
N PRO A 455 -27.41 -17.41 20.09
CA PRO A 455 -28.53 -18.16 19.49
C PRO A 455 -28.65 -19.61 20.04
N ILE A 456 -29.59 -19.88 20.95
CA ILE A 456 -29.88 -21.28 21.38
C ILE A 456 -30.46 -22.12 20.22
N ASP A 457 -31.11 -21.47 19.25
CA ASP A 457 -31.62 -22.14 18.04
C ASP A 457 -30.55 -22.36 16.95
N GLY A 458 -29.30 -21.97 17.19
CA GLY A 458 -28.16 -22.19 16.29
C GLY A 458 -28.26 -21.45 14.95
N ARG A 459 -29.04 -20.36 14.90
CA ARG A 459 -29.18 -19.52 13.71
C ARG A 459 -28.30 -18.28 13.79
N HIS A 460 -27.31 -18.23 12.91
CA HIS A 460 -26.40 -17.13 12.65
C HIS A 460 -25.82 -17.29 11.24
N TYR A 461 -25.43 -16.18 10.60
CA TYR A 461 -24.76 -16.20 9.30
C TYR A 461 -23.36 -16.84 9.39
N GLN A 462 -22.88 -17.44 8.29
CA GLN A 462 -21.50 -17.94 8.20
C GLN A 462 -20.48 -16.80 8.38
N VAL A 463 -20.78 -15.63 7.82
CA VAL A 463 -19.99 -14.40 7.95
C VAL A 463 -20.93 -13.27 8.40
N ALA A 464 -20.90 -12.91 9.68
CA ALA A 464 -21.74 -11.86 10.26
C ALA A 464 -20.93 -10.62 10.61
N LEU A 465 -21.46 -9.41 10.36
CA LEU A 465 -20.85 -8.17 10.87
C LEU A 465 -21.39 -7.88 12.27
N LEU A 466 -20.49 -7.77 13.25
CA LEU A 466 -20.88 -7.41 14.62
C LEU A 466 -21.11 -5.90 14.72
N ALA A 467 -22.28 -5.42 14.31
CA ALA A 467 -22.62 -3.99 14.22
C ALA A 467 -22.45 -3.22 15.55
N ALA A 468 -21.70 -2.11 15.50
CA ALA A 468 -21.28 -1.30 16.66
C ALA A 468 -22.41 -0.50 17.34
N ASP A 469 -23.65 -0.59 16.86
CA ASP A 469 -24.84 -0.04 17.50
C ASP A 469 -25.79 -1.11 18.06
N GLY A 470 -25.54 -2.39 17.77
CA GLY A 470 -26.37 -3.51 18.20
C GLY A 470 -27.79 -3.53 17.62
N LYS A 471 -28.06 -2.83 16.51
CA LYS A 471 -29.37 -2.87 15.85
C LYS A 471 -29.62 -4.16 15.09
N TYR A 472 -28.58 -4.80 14.54
CA TYR A 472 -28.68 -5.96 13.63
C TYR A 472 -29.51 -5.66 12.38
N ASP A 473 -29.29 -4.51 11.75
CA ASP A 473 -30.13 -4.05 10.63
C ASP A 473 -29.90 -4.86 9.34
N LEU A 474 -28.72 -5.47 9.19
CA LEU A 474 -28.41 -6.46 8.15
C LEU A 474 -29.20 -7.76 8.37
N GLU A 475 -29.11 -8.36 9.55
CA GLU A 475 -29.88 -9.56 9.93
C GLU A 475 -31.38 -9.28 10.00
N ARG A 476 -31.81 -8.03 10.12
CA ARG A 476 -33.23 -7.63 10.07
C ARG A 476 -33.76 -7.42 8.65
N GLY A 477 -32.89 -7.22 7.66
CA GLY A 477 -33.29 -6.78 6.32
C GLY A 477 -33.81 -5.34 6.31
N THR A 478 -33.40 -4.52 7.28
CA THR A 478 -33.80 -3.12 7.41
C THR A 478 -33.11 -2.25 6.35
N ASN A 479 -31.79 -2.44 6.18
CA ASN A 479 -30.95 -1.67 5.27
C ASN A 479 -29.81 -2.56 4.70
N GLN A 480 -28.85 -1.95 4.02
CA GLN A 480 -27.66 -2.60 3.43
C GLN A 480 -26.38 -2.20 4.19
N GLY A 481 -26.52 -1.78 5.45
CA GLY A 481 -25.49 -1.13 6.25
C GLY A 481 -25.78 0.37 6.43
N ASP A 482 -25.34 0.94 7.56
CA ASP A 482 -25.44 2.37 7.87
C ASP A 482 -24.29 2.88 8.76
N SER A 483 -24.29 4.18 9.04
CA SER A 483 -23.30 4.88 9.87
C SER A 483 -23.02 4.32 11.27
N GLY A 484 -23.89 3.44 11.81
CA GLY A 484 -23.78 2.86 13.14
C GLY A 484 -23.05 1.51 13.22
N ASP A 485 -22.74 0.87 12.08
CA ASP A 485 -22.25 -0.52 12.09
C ASP A 485 -20.76 -0.67 12.45
N LEU A 486 -19.91 0.29 12.10
CA LEU A 486 -18.46 0.17 12.29
C LEU A 486 -17.99 0.69 13.66
N TRP A 487 -16.91 0.09 14.19
CA TRP A 487 -16.39 0.42 15.51
C TRP A 487 -15.32 1.52 15.45
N HIS A 488 -15.58 2.62 16.12
CA HIS A 488 -14.70 3.78 16.30
C HIS A 488 -15.02 4.45 17.65
N SER A 489 -14.24 5.46 18.05
CA SER A 489 -14.43 6.20 19.30
C SER A 489 -15.86 6.77 19.46
N GLY A 490 -16.50 7.10 18.36
CA GLY A 490 -17.85 7.66 18.27
C GLY A 490 -19.00 6.64 18.36
N SER A 491 -18.77 5.35 18.09
CA SER A 491 -19.81 4.31 18.00
C SER A 491 -20.74 4.24 19.21
N ALA A 492 -21.99 3.82 19.01
CA ALA A 492 -22.97 3.78 20.10
C ALA A 492 -22.57 2.80 21.23
N LEU A 493 -22.02 1.63 20.88
CA LEU A 493 -21.35 0.73 21.82
C LEU A 493 -19.86 1.08 21.93
N LYS A 494 -19.31 1.02 23.14
CA LYS A 494 -17.88 1.35 23.42
C LYS A 494 -17.00 0.13 23.68
N GLU A 495 -17.61 -1.05 23.68
CA GLU A 495 -17.00 -2.34 24.01
C GLU A 495 -17.84 -3.46 23.40
N LEU A 496 -17.19 -4.33 22.64
CA LEU A 496 -17.68 -5.66 22.29
C LEU A 496 -17.13 -6.64 23.34
N ARG A 497 -17.99 -7.40 24.01
CA ARG A 497 -17.57 -8.31 25.11
C ARG A 497 -18.44 -9.54 25.21
N SER A 498 -17.88 -10.59 25.77
CA SER A 498 -18.54 -11.85 26.08
C SER A 498 -19.68 -11.68 27.12
N GLY A 499 -20.78 -12.43 26.96
CA GLY A 499 -21.89 -12.56 27.91
C GLY A 499 -23.27 -12.17 27.36
N SER A 500 -24.28 -13.01 27.62
CA SER A 500 -25.65 -12.97 27.07
C SER A 500 -26.55 -11.77 27.42
N ALA A 501 -25.99 -10.73 28.06
CA ALA A 501 -26.65 -9.44 28.29
C ALA A 501 -26.02 -8.28 27.48
N SER A 502 -25.02 -8.57 26.66
CA SER A 502 -24.39 -7.62 25.72
C SER A 502 -24.57 -8.18 24.30
N TYR A 503 -25.01 -7.35 23.35
CA TYR A 503 -25.24 -7.75 21.97
C TYR A 503 -24.90 -6.59 21.01
N PRO A 504 -24.09 -6.81 19.97
CA PRO A 504 -23.26 -8.01 19.74
C PRO A 504 -22.29 -8.30 20.90
N ASN A 505 -21.81 -9.54 20.92
CA ASN A 505 -20.82 -10.04 21.86
C ASN A 505 -19.76 -10.86 21.12
N THR A 506 -18.78 -11.33 21.89
CA THR A 506 -17.71 -12.24 21.45
C THR A 506 -17.97 -13.67 21.91
N ASP A 507 -19.21 -14.06 22.23
CA ASP A 507 -19.48 -15.45 22.62
C ASP A 507 -19.37 -16.36 21.40
N SER A 508 -18.89 -17.59 21.62
CA SER A 508 -18.94 -18.67 20.62
C SER A 508 -20.37 -19.21 20.59
N TYR A 509 -20.89 -19.58 19.42
CA TYR A 509 -22.23 -20.13 19.26
C TYR A 509 -22.38 -21.18 18.15
N GLN A 510 -21.26 -21.71 17.64
CA GLN A 510 -21.21 -22.83 16.71
C GLN A 510 -22.19 -23.97 17.08
N SER A 511 -23.04 -24.35 16.13
CA SER A 511 -24.10 -25.35 16.30
C SER A 511 -25.10 -25.07 17.46
N GLY A 512 -25.27 -23.82 17.86
CA GLY A 512 -26.18 -23.39 18.95
C GLY A 512 -25.63 -23.57 20.36
N ASN A 513 -24.34 -23.91 20.52
CA ASN A 513 -23.71 -24.13 21.82
C ASN A 513 -23.09 -22.84 22.36
N VAL A 514 -23.93 -21.91 22.83
CA VAL A 514 -23.48 -20.60 23.32
C VAL A 514 -22.47 -20.74 24.47
N THR A 515 -21.23 -20.34 24.23
CA THR A 515 -20.08 -20.48 25.13
C THR A 515 -19.36 -19.14 25.31
N PRO A 516 -19.32 -18.57 26.53
CA PRO A 516 -18.58 -17.35 26.81
C PRO A 516 -17.07 -17.50 26.58
N THR A 517 -16.51 -16.74 25.65
CA THR A 517 -15.07 -16.76 25.32
C THR A 517 -14.22 -15.96 26.31
N GLY A 518 -14.84 -15.01 27.02
CA GLY A 518 -14.14 -14.02 27.86
C GLY A 518 -13.45 -12.90 27.08
N VAL A 519 -13.42 -12.95 25.74
CA VAL A 519 -12.77 -11.95 24.89
C VAL A 519 -13.50 -10.60 24.99
N ARG A 520 -12.75 -9.51 25.00
CA ARG A 520 -13.25 -8.12 25.04
C ARG A 520 -12.47 -7.29 24.05
N ILE A 521 -13.16 -6.55 23.19
CA ILE A 521 -12.60 -5.61 22.23
C ILE A 521 -13.16 -4.21 22.55
N TYR A 522 -12.30 -3.26 22.90
CA TYR A 522 -12.73 -1.97 23.47
C TYR A 522 -11.69 -0.88 23.27
N GLY A 523 -12.04 0.37 23.61
CA GLY A 523 -11.09 1.49 23.52
C GLY A 523 -10.70 1.79 22.07
N PHE A 524 -11.68 1.73 21.18
CA PHE A 524 -11.59 2.12 19.78
C PHE A 524 -11.21 3.60 19.68
N GLY A 525 -10.15 3.90 18.91
CA GLY A 525 -9.75 5.25 18.53
C GLY A 525 -10.67 5.84 17.45
N ASP A 526 -10.37 7.07 17.04
CA ASP A 526 -11.13 7.75 16.00
C ASP A 526 -11.01 7.02 14.64
N SER A 527 -11.97 7.27 13.76
CA SER A 527 -11.95 6.68 12.42
C SER A 527 -10.88 7.37 11.56
N GLY A 528 -10.01 6.58 10.95
CA GLY A 528 -8.95 7.10 10.08
C GLY A 528 -8.09 5.98 9.50
N ASN A 529 -7.03 6.36 8.78
CA ASN A 529 -6.15 5.39 8.11
C ASN A 529 -5.50 4.40 9.10
N LEU A 530 -5.27 4.79 10.37
CA LEU A 530 -4.67 3.94 11.38
C LEU A 530 -5.51 3.95 12.66
N MET A 531 -6.30 2.90 12.86
CA MET A 531 -7.17 2.81 14.04
C MET A 531 -6.52 2.01 15.16
N THR A 532 -6.71 2.46 16.40
CA THR A 532 -6.24 1.76 17.60
C THR A 532 -7.42 1.10 18.33
N PHE A 533 -7.21 -0.08 18.90
CA PHE A 533 -8.18 -0.75 19.78
C PHE A 533 -7.45 -1.62 20.81
N ARG A 534 -8.17 -2.13 21.80
CA ARG A 534 -7.63 -3.03 22.83
C ARG A 534 -8.35 -4.36 22.81
N VAL A 535 -7.59 -5.44 23.03
CA VAL A 535 -8.12 -6.79 23.24
C VAL A 535 -7.73 -7.24 24.64
N ALA A 536 -8.66 -7.87 25.36
CA ALA A 536 -8.43 -8.50 26.65
C ALA A 536 -9.22 -9.81 26.78
N GLY A 537 -8.81 -10.69 27.70
CA GLY A 537 -9.44 -12.00 27.93
C GLY A 537 -8.67 -13.19 27.32
N LEU A 538 -7.56 -12.93 26.64
CA LEU A 538 -6.65 -13.92 26.05
C LEU A 538 -5.47 -14.25 26.98
N GLY A 539 -5.17 -13.34 27.91
CA GLY A 539 -4.07 -13.44 28.85
C GLY A 539 -2.83 -12.64 28.42
N MET A 540 -2.03 -12.24 29.40
CA MET A 540 -0.80 -11.48 29.15
C MET A 540 0.28 -12.39 28.55
N ARG A 541 1.04 -11.86 27.57
CA ARG A 541 2.25 -12.52 27.08
C ARG A 541 3.22 -12.72 28.24
N GLU A 542 3.60 -13.98 28.53
CA GLU A 542 4.56 -14.26 29.60
C GLU A 542 5.89 -13.56 29.33
N ALA A 543 6.30 -12.68 30.25
CA ALA A 543 7.62 -12.09 30.23
C ALA A 543 8.63 -13.17 30.62
N GLY A 544 9.41 -13.65 29.65
CA GLY A 544 10.51 -14.58 29.89
C GLY A 544 11.44 -14.02 30.97
N GLY A 545 11.53 -14.73 32.10
CA GLY A 545 12.19 -14.24 33.30
C GLY A 545 13.70 -14.08 33.13
N GLY A 546 14.14 -12.86 32.83
CA GLY A 546 15.55 -12.48 32.70
C GLY A 546 15.84 -11.12 33.32
N SER A 547 16.20 -11.13 34.62
CA SER A 547 16.89 -10.07 35.38
C SER A 547 16.99 -8.68 34.74
N THR A 548 15.99 -7.82 34.96
CA THR A 548 16.10 -6.38 34.62
C THR A 548 16.94 -5.64 35.65
N ASP A 549 18.22 -5.44 35.36
CA ASP A 549 19.04 -4.41 36.00
C ASP A 549 20.11 -3.92 35.01
N GLY A 550 20.03 -2.67 34.56
CA GLY A 550 21.14 -2.03 33.83
C GLY A 550 20.99 -1.74 32.33
N ILE A 551 19.83 -1.27 31.84
CA ILE A 551 19.80 -0.45 30.60
C ILE A 551 19.41 0.99 30.96
N ALA A 552 20.29 1.91 30.58
CA ALA A 552 20.14 3.34 30.85
C ALA A 552 19.01 3.96 30.01
N ARG A 553 18.56 5.15 30.43
CA ARG A 553 17.47 5.91 29.81
C ARG A 553 17.75 6.28 28.35
N GLN A 554 17.39 5.43 27.39
CA GLN A 554 16.96 5.91 26.08
C GLN A 554 15.59 6.58 26.25
N ARG A 555 15.45 7.81 25.74
CA ARG A 555 14.15 8.46 25.61
C ARG A 555 13.33 7.64 24.62
N SER A 556 12.05 7.39 24.91
CA SER A 556 11.23 6.56 24.04
C SER A 556 11.09 7.19 22.65
N LEU A 557 11.32 6.37 21.62
CA LEU A 557 11.06 6.71 20.23
C LEU A 557 9.54 6.63 19.99
N ASN A 558 8.80 7.62 20.48
CA ASN A 558 7.36 7.75 20.27
C ASN A 558 7.03 8.27 18.86
N HIS A 559 7.51 7.63 17.80
CA HIS A 559 6.98 7.85 16.45
C HIS A 559 6.85 6.51 15.72
N PRO A 560 5.70 6.24 15.07
CA PRO A 560 5.53 5.03 14.28
C PRO A 560 6.38 5.13 13.02
N ALA A 561 7.48 4.37 12.96
CA ALA A 561 8.23 4.13 11.73
C ALA A 561 7.50 3.15 10.80
N GLY A 562 6.16 3.18 10.78
CA GLY A 562 5.29 2.35 9.95
C GLY A 562 3.95 3.05 9.72
N GLY A 563 3.30 2.73 8.60
CA GLY A 563 2.09 3.42 8.14
C GLY A 563 2.39 4.78 7.51
N ILE A 564 1.41 5.69 7.56
CA ILE A 564 1.52 7.03 6.98
C ILE A 564 1.97 8.03 8.04
N MET A 565 3.04 8.76 7.77
CA MET A 565 3.45 9.96 8.51
C MET A 565 3.06 11.20 7.72
N ARG A 566 2.19 12.06 8.29
CA ARG A 566 1.83 13.34 7.66
C ARG A 566 2.86 14.41 8.01
N ASN A 567 3.58 14.84 7.00
CA ASN A 567 4.69 15.78 7.09
C ASN A 567 4.24 17.18 6.65
N LEU A 568 4.31 18.17 7.55
CA LEU A 568 4.09 19.58 7.20
C LEU A 568 5.42 20.24 6.83
N VAL A 569 5.54 20.78 5.61
CA VAL A 569 6.73 21.53 5.16
C VAL A 569 6.43 23.01 4.99
N LEU A 570 7.12 23.84 5.78
CA LEU A 570 7.09 25.30 5.66
C LEU A 570 8.15 25.81 4.67
N LEU A 571 7.76 26.77 3.83
CA LEU A 571 8.68 27.46 2.91
C LEU A 571 9.00 28.86 3.45
N LEU A 572 10.23 29.09 3.92
CA LEU A 572 10.62 30.31 4.63
C LEU A 572 11.45 31.28 3.80
N ARG A 573 10.83 32.41 3.43
CA ARG A 573 11.48 33.51 2.70
C ARG A 573 11.97 34.58 3.66
N PHE A 574 13.28 34.78 3.73
CA PHE A 574 13.88 35.86 4.52
C PHE A 574 13.52 37.24 3.94
N SER A 575 13.54 38.29 4.77
CA SER A 575 13.01 39.62 4.38
C SER A 575 13.78 40.28 3.24
N ASP A 576 15.06 39.94 3.10
CA ASP A 576 15.96 40.35 2.02
C ASP A 576 15.85 39.47 0.75
N HIS A 577 15.16 38.33 0.83
CA HIS A 577 14.99 37.38 -0.28
C HIS A 577 13.68 37.58 -1.07
N VAL A 578 12.91 38.64 -0.79
CA VAL A 578 11.63 38.92 -1.48
C VAL A 578 11.78 39.02 -3.01
N GLY A 579 12.94 39.50 -3.50
CA GLY A 579 13.28 39.57 -4.92
C GLY A 579 14.07 38.37 -5.48
N ARG A 580 14.36 37.34 -4.67
CA ARG A 580 15.11 36.15 -5.10
C ARG A 580 14.20 35.19 -5.87
N THR A 581 14.69 34.61 -6.97
CA THR A 581 14.00 33.52 -7.67
C THR A 581 14.13 32.25 -6.84
N LEU A 582 13.00 31.70 -6.41
CA LEU A 582 12.91 30.51 -5.57
C LEU A 582 12.11 29.41 -6.30
N PRO A 583 12.29 28.12 -5.95
CA PRO A 583 11.46 27.03 -6.46
C PRO A 583 9.97 27.28 -6.15
N SER A 584 9.08 26.83 -7.03
CA SER A 584 7.65 26.94 -6.76
C SER A 584 7.23 25.95 -5.67
N ARG A 585 6.11 26.23 -5.00
CA ARG A 585 5.50 25.28 -4.05
C ARG A 585 5.22 23.92 -4.69
N ILE A 586 4.88 23.91 -5.99
CA ILE A 586 4.61 22.71 -6.77
C ILE A 586 5.90 21.91 -7.00
N ASP A 587 7.03 22.56 -7.29
CA ASP A 587 8.32 21.87 -7.49
C ASP A 587 8.81 21.24 -6.18
N VAL A 588 8.67 21.94 -5.05
CA VAL A 588 8.95 21.35 -3.73
C VAL A 588 7.98 20.21 -3.42
N TRP A 589 6.68 20.37 -3.71
CA TRP A 589 5.70 19.29 -3.52
C TRP A 589 6.04 18.06 -4.37
N ARG A 590 6.54 18.23 -5.60
CA ARG A 590 7.03 17.13 -6.44
C ARG A 590 8.26 16.46 -5.82
N LEU A 591 9.26 17.23 -5.38
CA LEU A 591 10.45 16.72 -4.69
C LEU A 591 10.10 15.80 -3.51
N TYR A 592 9.05 16.12 -2.75
CA TYR A 592 8.58 15.29 -1.65
C TYR A 592 7.66 14.13 -2.06
N ASN A 593 6.66 14.38 -2.91
CA ASN A 593 5.49 13.50 -3.09
C ASN A 593 5.32 12.91 -4.49
N TYR A 594 6.21 13.20 -5.45
CA TYR A 594 6.07 12.65 -6.80
C TYR A 594 6.04 11.12 -6.75
N ASP A 595 4.97 10.55 -7.29
CA ASP A 595 4.74 9.13 -7.36
C ASP A 595 4.49 8.72 -8.82
N ALA A 596 5.34 7.82 -9.29
CA ALA A 596 5.28 7.23 -10.62
C ALA A 596 5.81 5.80 -10.52
N THR A 597 5.13 4.86 -11.19
CA THR A 597 5.33 3.41 -11.06
C THR A 597 6.72 2.91 -11.47
N ASP A 598 7.47 3.70 -12.25
CA ASP A 598 8.93 3.59 -12.34
C ASP A 598 9.57 5.00 -12.48
N PRO A 599 10.20 5.57 -11.43
CA PRO A 599 10.86 6.86 -11.52
C PRO A 599 12.15 6.84 -12.37
N PHE A 600 12.59 5.67 -12.85
CA PHE A 600 13.76 5.52 -13.73
C PHE A 600 13.39 5.28 -15.21
N ALA A 601 12.09 5.22 -15.55
CA ALA A 601 11.58 5.07 -16.92
C ALA A 601 11.67 6.35 -17.78
N GLY A 602 12.87 6.95 -17.84
CA GLY A 602 13.22 7.99 -18.82
C GLY A 602 13.08 9.45 -18.35
N TYR A 603 14.10 9.96 -17.66
CA TYR A 603 14.41 11.39 -17.50
C TYR A 603 13.27 12.31 -16.99
N VAL A 604 12.92 12.15 -15.71
CA VAL A 604 12.02 13.06 -14.97
C VAL A 604 12.77 14.27 -14.36
N ASP A 605 13.18 15.19 -15.24
CA ASP A 605 13.75 16.54 -14.98
C ASP A 605 14.84 16.67 -13.87
N ASP A 606 15.10 17.90 -13.38
CA ASP A 606 16.12 18.18 -12.34
C ASP A 606 15.52 18.27 -10.92
N ILE A 607 14.19 18.15 -10.78
CA ILE A 607 13.47 18.21 -9.50
C ILE A 607 13.34 16.81 -8.89
N VAL A 608 12.99 15.80 -9.69
CA VAL A 608 12.82 14.39 -9.25
C VAL A 608 13.60 13.41 -10.15
N PRO A 609 14.90 13.64 -10.40
CA PRO A 609 15.70 12.90 -11.40
C PRO A 609 15.80 11.38 -11.15
N THR A 610 15.42 10.93 -9.96
CA THR A 610 15.59 9.58 -9.43
C THR A 610 14.42 9.17 -8.51
N GLY A 611 13.29 9.89 -8.59
CA GLY A 611 12.14 9.76 -7.69
C GLY A 611 12.10 10.83 -6.60
N SER A 612 11.15 10.69 -5.68
CA SER A 612 10.88 11.62 -4.57
C SER A 612 11.37 11.13 -3.21
N VAL A 613 11.33 12.02 -2.20
CA VAL A 613 11.52 11.67 -0.78
C VAL A 613 10.61 10.51 -0.39
N ARG A 614 9.30 10.60 -0.68
CA ARG A 614 8.31 9.55 -0.42
C ARG A 614 8.77 8.20 -1.00
N GLN A 615 9.14 8.17 -2.28
CA GLN A 615 9.52 6.93 -2.96
C GLN A 615 10.82 6.30 -2.40
N LEU A 616 11.79 7.11 -1.95
CA LEU A 616 12.97 6.56 -1.28
C LEU A 616 12.61 5.92 0.07
N TYR A 617 11.71 6.55 0.83
CA TYR A 617 11.23 6.02 2.12
C TYR A 617 10.38 4.75 1.96
N GLU A 618 9.47 4.73 0.98
CA GLU A 618 8.72 3.53 0.59
C GLU A 618 9.68 2.41 0.12
N PHE A 619 10.72 2.74 -0.65
CA PHE A 619 11.70 1.75 -1.09
C PHE A 619 12.50 1.14 0.06
N ASN A 620 12.98 1.95 1.02
CA ASN A 620 13.73 1.45 2.17
C ASN A 620 12.85 0.70 3.18
N SER A 621 11.56 1.04 3.25
CA SER A 621 10.59 0.39 4.13
C SER A 621 9.87 -0.81 3.50
N HIS A 622 10.14 -1.12 2.23
CA HIS A 622 9.32 -2.06 1.43
C HIS A 622 7.82 -1.74 1.53
N SER A 623 7.49 -0.46 1.36
CA SER A 623 6.14 0.13 1.43
C SER A 623 5.43 -0.02 2.78
N THR A 624 6.15 -0.35 3.86
CA THR A 624 5.58 -0.37 5.22
C THR A 624 5.57 1.00 5.90
N PHE A 625 6.22 2.01 5.31
CA PHE A 625 6.24 3.40 5.79
C PHE A 625 6.17 4.38 4.62
N THR A 626 5.25 5.35 4.72
CA THR A 626 4.94 6.34 3.69
C THR A 626 4.98 7.75 4.26
N VAL A 627 5.68 8.66 3.56
CA VAL A 627 5.74 10.08 3.92
C VAL A 627 4.76 10.86 3.05
N GLU A 628 3.68 11.38 3.63
CA GLU A 628 2.73 12.25 2.93
C GLU A 628 2.97 13.71 3.29
N THR A 629 3.49 14.50 2.36
CA THR A 629 3.95 15.88 2.63
C THR A 629 2.98 16.94 2.13
N THR A 630 2.46 17.77 3.04
CA THR A 630 1.83 19.04 2.66
C THR A 630 2.88 20.15 2.65
N VAL A 631 3.06 20.79 1.49
CA VAL A 631 3.89 21.98 1.34
C VAL A 631 3.00 23.23 1.29
N VAL A 632 3.24 24.20 2.16
CA VAL A 632 2.54 25.51 2.17
C VAL A 632 3.25 26.54 1.28
N ASP A 633 2.60 27.67 0.99
CA ASP A 633 3.21 28.75 0.19
C ASP A 633 4.34 29.47 0.95
N TRP A 634 5.18 30.21 0.22
CA TRP A 634 6.32 30.95 0.77
C TRP A 634 5.91 32.01 1.81
N ILE A 635 6.12 31.71 3.09
CA ILE A 635 5.92 32.63 4.21
C ILE A 635 7.09 33.60 4.25
N THR A 636 6.80 34.92 4.27
CA THR A 636 7.84 35.96 4.32
C THR A 636 8.07 36.42 5.74
N LEU A 637 9.30 36.24 6.21
CA LEU A 637 9.78 36.56 7.54
C LEU A 637 10.14 38.05 7.68
N SER A 638 10.19 38.55 8.91
CA SER A 638 10.48 39.96 9.22
C SER A 638 11.97 40.32 9.29
N LYS A 639 12.88 39.34 9.30
CA LYS A 639 14.34 39.54 9.38
C LYS A 639 15.10 38.96 8.17
N PRO A 640 16.31 39.46 7.88
CA PRO A 640 17.17 38.92 6.82
C PRO A 640 17.79 37.57 7.20
N GLU A 641 18.36 36.85 6.23
CA GLU A 641 19.00 35.54 6.44
C GLU A 641 20.03 35.58 7.59
N SER A 642 20.95 36.55 7.55
CA SER A 642 22.03 36.68 8.54
C SER A 642 21.56 36.92 9.98
N TYR A 643 20.34 37.42 10.19
CA TYR A 643 19.79 37.50 11.56
C TYR A 643 19.48 36.11 12.12
N TYR A 644 18.93 35.23 11.29
CA TYR A 644 18.59 33.86 11.71
C TYR A 644 19.80 32.92 11.65
N GLY A 645 20.77 33.17 10.76
CA GLY A 645 22.07 32.48 10.71
C GLY A 645 23.02 32.83 11.85
N ASN A 646 23.01 34.09 12.31
CA ASN A 646 23.59 34.55 13.58
C ASN A 646 25.11 34.29 13.76
N GLY A 647 25.88 34.11 12.69
CA GLY A 647 27.29 33.70 12.79
C GLY A 647 27.49 32.30 13.40
N ASP A 648 26.44 31.47 13.48
CA ASP A 648 26.48 30.08 13.95
C ASP A 648 25.69 29.13 13.03
N SER A 649 25.52 29.51 11.77
CA SER A 649 24.76 28.81 10.74
C SER A 649 23.32 28.43 11.15
N GLY A 650 22.74 29.21 12.06
CA GLY A 650 21.34 29.09 12.47
C GLY A 650 21.06 28.15 13.65
N PHE A 651 22.07 27.48 14.21
CA PHE A 651 21.89 26.55 15.33
C PHE A 651 21.27 27.19 16.59
N THR A 652 21.37 28.51 16.78
CA THR A 652 20.70 29.19 17.91
C THR A 652 19.44 29.96 17.53
N LYS A 653 19.43 30.68 16.41
CA LYS A 653 18.37 31.64 16.05
C LYS A 653 17.37 31.18 15.00
N PHE A 654 17.64 30.13 14.23
CA PHE A 654 16.72 29.72 13.16
C PHE A 654 15.32 29.32 13.68
N LYS A 655 15.24 28.78 14.91
CA LYS A 655 13.96 28.54 15.59
C LYS A 655 13.07 29.78 15.73
N GLU A 656 13.63 30.99 15.80
CA GLU A 656 12.84 32.24 15.83
C GLU A 656 12.10 32.44 14.49
N ALA A 657 12.71 32.08 13.35
CA ALA A 657 12.06 32.08 12.04
C ALA A 657 10.91 31.08 11.97
N ILE A 658 11.11 29.88 12.55
CA ILE A 658 10.12 28.81 12.56
C ILE A 658 8.91 29.21 13.42
N ILE A 659 9.13 29.74 14.63
CA ILE A 659 8.07 30.27 15.51
C ILE A 659 7.29 31.40 14.81
N GLU A 660 7.99 32.33 14.17
CA GLU A 660 7.39 33.42 13.42
C GLU A 660 6.50 32.90 12.27
N ALA A 661 6.99 31.93 11.50
CA ALA A 661 6.26 31.33 10.40
C ALA A 661 5.03 30.52 10.84
N LEU A 662 5.18 29.70 11.89
CA LEU A 662 4.07 28.97 12.50
C LEU A 662 2.99 29.94 13.01
N THR A 663 3.39 31.04 13.66
CA THR A 663 2.47 32.09 14.13
C THR A 663 1.75 32.79 12.97
N ILE A 664 2.44 33.08 11.86
CA ILE A 664 1.82 33.66 10.65
C ILE A 664 0.81 32.68 10.02
N LEU A 665 1.13 31.39 9.99
CA LEU A 665 0.27 30.35 9.43
C LEU A 665 -1.00 30.12 10.27
N ASP A 666 -0.83 30.01 11.59
CA ASP A 666 -1.88 29.86 12.61
C ASP A 666 -2.85 31.06 12.60
N THR A 667 -2.31 32.29 12.62
CA THR A 667 -3.12 33.53 12.69
C THR A 667 -3.54 34.10 11.32
N GLY A 668 -3.22 33.41 10.22
CA GLY A 668 -3.27 33.94 8.84
C GLY A 668 -4.65 34.26 8.24
N GLY A 669 -5.73 34.28 9.04
CA GLY A 669 -7.08 34.67 8.61
C GLY A 669 -7.89 33.59 7.88
N GLY A 670 -7.36 32.36 7.79
CA GLY A 670 -8.05 31.20 7.19
C GLY A 670 -8.22 29.99 8.10
N GLY A 671 -7.61 29.98 9.29
CA GLY A 671 -7.61 28.83 10.22
C GLY A 671 -6.81 27.65 9.65
N PHE A 672 -5.48 27.69 9.74
CA PHE A 672 -4.67 26.53 9.36
C PHE A 672 -4.80 25.45 10.43
N ASP A 673 -5.40 24.32 10.06
CA ASP A 673 -5.68 23.22 10.99
C ASP A 673 -4.49 22.26 11.08
N PHE A 674 -3.72 22.43 12.16
CA PHE A 674 -2.57 21.59 12.50
C PHE A 674 -2.96 20.16 12.94
N THR A 675 -4.21 19.89 13.35
CA THR A 675 -4.64 18.54 13.79
C THR A 675 -4.57 17.52 12.67
N ASN A 676 -4.65 17.96 11.40
CA ASN A 676 -4.44 17.12 10.23
C ASN A 676 -3.05 16.45 10.17
N PHE A 677 -2.10 16.85 11.01
CA PHE A 677 -0.70 16.39 11.00
C PHE A 677 -0.28 15.70 12.31
N ASP A 678 -1.24 15.32 13.16
CA ASP A 678 -1.07 14.58 14.42
C ASP A 678 -1.92 13.31 14.34
N LEU A 679 -1.53 12.36 13.47
CA LEU A 679 -2.31 11.16 13.15
C LEU A 679 -2.30 10.11 14.26
N ASP A 680 -1.35 10.17 15.19
CA ASP A 680 -1.36 9.29 16.37
C ASP A 680 -1.98 9.92 17.62
N GLU A 681 -2.53 11.13 17.49
CA GLU A 681 -3.24 11.91 18.51
C GLU A 681 -2.41 12.12 19.79
N ASN A 682 -1.08 12.26 19.64
CA ASN A 682 -0.17 12.48 20.76
C ASN A 682 -0.17 13.93 21.26
N GLY A 683 -0.81 14.85 20.52
CA GLY A 683 -0.82 16.29 20.79
C GLY A 683 0.34 17.03 20.12
N ALA A 684 1.01 16.43 19.12
CA ALA A 684 2.13 17.03 18.40
C ALA A 684 2.28 16.50 16.97
N LEU A 685 2.84 17.31 16.07
CA LEU A 685 3.02 16.93 14.66
C LEU A 685 3.83 15.62 14.50
N ASP A 686 3.33 14.71 13.64
CA ASP A 686 3.99 13.46 13.21
C ASP A 686 5.25 13.71 12.38
N GLY A 687 5.29 14.84 11.68
CA GLY A 687 6.32 15.19 10.70
C GLY A 687 6.33 16.70 10.45
N PHE A 688 7.48 17.34 10.62
CA PHE A 688 7.61 18.78 10.45
C PHE A 688 8.96 19.19 9.86
N GLY A 689 8.92 19.69 8.63
CA GLY A 689 10.05 20.13 7.84
C GLY A 689 10.03 21.62 7.52
N VAL A 690 11.20 22.18 7.26
CA VAL A 690 11.37 23.60 6.93
C VAL A 690 12.37 23.75 5.78
N LEU A 691 11.93 24.31 4.65
CA LEU A 691 12.84 24.74 3.58
C LEU A 691 13.03 26.25 3.58
N HIS A 692 14.28 26.72 3.69
CA HIS A 692 14.58 28.15 3.64
C HIS A 692 15.01 28.63 2.24
N SER A 693 14.73 29.90 1.96
CA SER A 693 15.09 30.62 0.72
C SER A 693 16.60 30.89 0.51
N GLY A 694 17.42 30.40 1.44
CA GLY A 694 18.89 30.50 1.41
C GLY A 694 19.55 29.33 0.69
N TYR A 695 20.87 29.44 0.55
CA TYR A 695 21.74 28.32 0.14
C TYR A 695 22.30 27.65 1.38
N GLY A 696 22.29 26.31 1.44
CA GLY A 696 22.74 25.56 2.62
C GLY A 696 24.19 25.87 3.00
N ALA A 697 24.44 26.13 4.29
CA ALA A 697 25.79 26.39 4.80
C ALA A 697 26.74 25.20 4.63
N GLU A 698 26.20 23.98 4.51
CA GLU A 698 26.94 22.73 4.26
C GLU A 698 27.77 22.73 2.97
N TYR A 699 27.46 23.60 2.00
CA TYR A 699 28.30 23.79 0.80
C TYR A 699 29.59 24.58 1.06
N GLY A 700 29.71 25.23 2.22
CA GLY A 700 30.82 26.12 2.55
C GLY A 700 30.87 27.40 1.71
N GLY A 701 31.91 28.21 1.93
CA GLY A 701 32.20 29.45 1.20
C GLY A 701 31.15 30.57 1.36
N ASP A 702 31.27 31.57 0.49
CA ASP A 702 30.32 32.69 0.36
C ASP A 702 29.36 32.40 -0.81
N ASP A 703 28.10 32.80 -0.68
CA ASP A 703 27.11 32.69 -1.77
C ASP A 703 27.24 33.80 -2.84
N CYS A 704 26.51 33.70 -3.95
CA CYS A 704 26.51 34.74 -4.99
C CYS A 704 25.94 36.10 -4.57
N HIS A 705 25.44 36.23 -3.34
CA HIS A 705 24.95 37.47 -2.75
C HIS A 705 25.90 38.01 -1.65
N GLY A 706 26.98 37.29 -1.35
CA GLY A 706 28.00 37.66 -0.36
C GLY A 706 27.70 37.22 1.07
N ALA A 707 26.77 36.27 1.26
CA ALA A 707 26.50 35.68 2.57
C ALA A 707 27.50 34.55 2.89
N PRO A 708 28.35 34.69 3.93
CA PRO A 708 29.28 33.64 4.34
C PRO A 708 28.53 32.46 4.98
N SER A 709 29.20 31.31 5.12
CA SER A 709 28.56 30.07 5.60
C SER A 709 28.00 30.18 7.03
N ASP A 710 28.62 31.00 7.89
CA ASP A 710 28.20 31.22 9.28
C ASP A 710 26.94 32.09 9.40
N ASP A 711 26.62 32.89 8.38
CA ASP A 711 25.37 33.67 8.30
C ASP A 711 24.27 32.99 7.47
N ARG A 712 24.55 31.85 6.83
CA ARG A 712 23.56 31.00 6.12
C ARG A 712 23.11 29.84 6.99
N ILE A 713 21.90 29.31 6.77
CA ILE A 713 21.41 28.19 7.59
C ILE A 713 22.06 26.87 7.14
N TRP A 714 22.61 26.11 8.09
CA TRP A 714 23.05 24.72 7.89
C TRP A 714 21.84 23.80 7.95
N SER A 715 21.73 22.82 7.06
CA SER A 715 20.63 21.83 7.10
C SER A 715 20.73 20.97 8.37
N HIS A 716 19.70 20.95 9.23
CA HIS A 716 19.74 20.30 10.56
C HIS A 716 18.36 19.98 11.16
N LYS A 717 18.31 18.96 12.04
CA LYS A 717 17.22 18.75 13.01
C LYS A 717 17.38 19.62 14.27
N GLY A 718 16.25 20.05 14.83
CA GLY A 718 16.23 20.79 16.08
C GLY A 718 14.98 20.55 16.92
N GLY A 719 15.09 20.84 18.23
CA GLY A 719 13.96 20.92 19.14
C GLY A 719 13.38 22.34 19.15
N ILE A 720 12.07 22.44 19.27
CA ILE A 720 11.33 23.70 19.34
C ILE A 720 10.20 23.53 20.38
N ASP A 721 9.74 24.64 20.95
CA ASP A 721 8.63 24.69 21.91
C ASP A 721 7.63 25.71 21.36
N TRP A 722 6.60 25.19 20.69
CA TRP A 722 5.51 25.96 20.11
C TRP A 722 4.23 25.13 20.16
N THR A 723 3.08 25.79 20.24
CA THR A 723 1.76 25.15 20.29
C THR A 723 0.76 26.04 19.55
N SER A 724 -0.10 25.44 18.73
CA SER A 724 -1.08 26.18 17.94
C SER A 724 -2.14 26.89 18.80
N SER A 725 -2.73 27.94 18.25
CA SER A 725 -3.94 28.53 18.83
C SER A 725 -5.15 27.58 18.72
N LEU A 726 -6.17 27.83 19.55
CA LEU A 726 -7.42 27.04 19.62
C LEU A 726 -8.41 27.34 18.47
N GLU A 727 -8.05 28.16 17.48
CA GLU A 727 -9.00 28.81 16.56
C GLU A 727 -9.43 27.93 15.34
N ALA A 728 -8.97 26.68 15.24
CA ALA A 728 -9.22 25.78 14.10
C ALA A 728 -10.48 24.89 14.23
N GLY A 729 -11.38 25.14 15.18
CA GLY A 729 -12.67 24.45 15.30
C GLY A 729 -12.65 23.02 15.84
N SER A 730 -11.48 22.38 15.92
CA SER A 730 -11.25 21.10 16.62
C SER A 730 -11.43 21.20 18.13
N GLY A 731 -11.12 22.36 18.72
CA GLY A 731 -11.08 22.56 20.17
C GLY A 731 -9.78 22.11 20.84
N GLU A 732 -8.81 21.66 20.06
CA GLU A 732 -7.53 21.10 20.52
C GLU A 732 -6.33 21.85 19.93
N THR A 733 -5.19 21.79 20.63
CA THR A 733 -3.95 22.46 20.23
C THR A 733 -2.87 21.44 19.90
N VAL A 734 -2.16 21.63 18.79
CA VAL A 734 -1.06 20.74 18.39
C VAL A 734 0.28 21.41 18.70
N ALA A 735 1.17 20.66 19.35
CA ALA A 735 2.53 21.09 19.62
C ALA A 735 3.47 20.84 18.43
N VAL A 736 4.49 21.70 18.30
CA VAL A 736 5.66 21.41 17.48
C VAL A 736 6.83 21.27 18.43
N ASN A 737 7.28 20.03 18.62
CA ASN A 737 8.35 19.66 19.57
C ASN A 737 9.71 19.49 18.89
N ARG A 738 9.71 19.21 17.58
CA ARG A 738 10.89 18.98 16.75
C ARG A 738 10.63 19.43 15.32
N PHE A 739 11.71 19.81 14.63
CA PHE A 739 11.73 20.14 13.21
C PHE A 739 12.95 19.50 12.54
N TYR A 740 12.91 19.39 11.23
CA TYR A 740 14.10 19.25 10.38
C TYR A 740 14.15 20.39 9.37
N ALA A 741 15.34 20.84 9.01
CA ALA A 741 15.56 22.01 8.15
C ALA A 741 16.52 21.69 7.01
N SER A 742 16.22 22.20 5.82
CA SER A 742 17.10 22.12 4.64
C SER A 742 17.03 23.40 3.82
N SER A 743 18.07 23.68 3.04
CA SER A 743 17.99 24.70 2.00
C SER A 743 16.99 24.30 0.90
N SER A 744 16.36 25.28 0.25
CA SER A 744 15.55 25.07 -0.96
C SER A 744 16.37 25.16 -2.26
N LEU A 745 17.57 25.73 -2.17
CA LEU A 745 18.46 26.01 -3.29
C LEU A 745 19.72 25.15 -3.25
N ARG A 746 20.18 24.71 -4.43
CA ARG A 746 21.34 23.83 -4.60
C ARG A 746 22.62 24.62 -4.87
N GLY A 747 23.70 24.27 -4.17
CA GLY A 747 25.01 24.91 -4.30
C GLY A 747 25.07 26.24 -3.53
N VAL A 748 25.88 27.18 -4.03
CA VAL A 748 26.05 28.54 -3.48
C VAL A 748 25.63 29.65 -4.46
N CYS A 749 25.09 29.26 -5.63
CA CYS A 749 24.72 30.13 -6.74
C CYS A 749 23.55 29.54 -7.54
N ASN A 750 22.78 30.41 -8.20
CA ASN A 750 21.66 30.10 -9.10
C ASN A 750 20.37 29.60 -8.39
N SER A 751 19.25 29.63 -9.10
CA SER A 751 17.93 29.27 -8.58
C SER A 751 17.55 27.79 -8.77
N ASN A 752 18.53 26.88 -8.77
CA ASN A 752 18.26 25.45 -8.93
C ASN A 752 17.72 24.87 -7.61
N ILE A 753 16.69 24.02 -7.67
CA ILE A 753 16.14 23.37 -6.48
C ILE A 753 17.16 22.42 -5.84
N VAL A 754 17.12 22.34 -4.50
CA VAL A 754 17.81 21.29 -3.72
C VAL A 754 17.42 19.88 -4.21
N ARG A 755 18.30 18.90 -3.99
CA ARG A 755 18.03 17.49 -4.27
C ARG A 755 17.67 16.74 -2.99
N MET A 756 16.98 15.61 -3.10
CA MET A 756 16.41 14.93 -1.94
C MET A 756 17.44 14.45 -0.90
N GLY A 757 18.71 14.23 -1.25
CA GLY A 757 19.75 13.68 -0.36
C GLY A 757 19.77 14.29 1.05
N VAL A 758 19.96 15.62 1.14
CA VAL A 758 19.97 16.30 2.44
C VAL A 758 18.61 16.19 3.15
N ILE A 759 17.50 16.32 2.41
CA ILE A 759 16.15 16.21 2.97
C ILE A 759 15.90 14.82 3.58
N VAL A 760 16.33 13.74 2.93
CA VAL A 760 16.11 12.37 3.42
C VAL A 760 17.00 12.03 4.61
N HIS A 761 18.21 12.60 4.68
CA HIS A 761 19.07 12.51 5.86
C HIS A 761 18.40 13.18 7.08
N GLU A 762 17.99 14.44 6.91
CA GLU A 762 17.37 15.23 7.96
C GLU A 762 16.02 14.67 8.43
N LEU A 763 15.23 14.08 7.51
CA LEU A 763 14.02 13.35 7.86
C LEU A 763 14.32 12.03 8.59
N GLY A 764 15.43 11.36 8.29
CA GLY A 764 15.86 10.14 9.00
C GLY A 764 16.14 10.39 10.48
N HIS A 765 16.68 11.57 10.80
CA HIS A 765 16.78 12.01 12.19
C HIS A 765 15.44 12.25 12.87
N TYR A 766 14.43 12.70 12.14
CA TYR A 766 13.09 12.91 12.68
C TYR A 766 12.47 11.58 13.14
N LEU A 767 12.74 10.49 12.40
CA LEU A 767 12.39 9.11 12.76
C LEU A 767 13.30 8.50 13.85
N GLY A 768 14.35 9.20 14.29
CA GLY A 768 15.19 8.78 15.42
C GLY A 768 16.45 8.00 15.04
N LEU A 769 16.87 8.02 13.77
CA LEU A 769 18.22 7.60 13.39
C LEU A 769 19.26 8.65 13.83
N PRO A 770 20.43 8.23 14.34
CA PRO A 770 21.57 9.12 14.55
C PRO A 770 22.30 9.36 13.24
N ASP A 771 23.24 10.29 13.27
CA ASP A 771 24.30 10.44 12.27
C ASP A 771 25.18 9.18 12.26
N LEU A 772 25.54 8.70 11.06
CA LEU A 772 26.40 7.54 10.85
C LEU A 772 27.68 7.89 10.06
N TYR A 773 27.98 9.18 9.89
CA TYR A 773 29.32 9.65 9.54
C TYR A 773 30.15 9.91 10.80
N ASP A 774 31.46 10.05 10.62
CA ASP A 774 32.37 10.42 11.70
C ASP A 774 32.33 11.94 11.90
N GLU A 775 31.71 12.43 12.98
CA GLU A 775 31.53 13.86 13.27
C GLU A 775 32.88 14.58 13.51
N THR A 776 33.98 13.84 13.66
CA THR A 776 35.33 14.42 13.71
C THR A 776 35.87 14.79 12.32
N PHE A 777 35.22 14.32 11.24
CA PHE A 777 35.62 14.43 9.82
C PHE A 777 36.99 13.81 9.49
N ASP A 778 37.54 13.03 10.42
CA ASP A 778 38.81 12.32 10.31
C ASP A 778 38.64 10.97 9.58
N GLY A 779 37.40 10.45 9.54
CA GLY A 779 36.94 9.27 8.82
C GLY A 779 35.62 9.53 8.08
N SER A 780 34.97 8.48 7.55
CA SER A 780 33.69 8.58 6.82
C SER A 780 32.55 7.78 7.44
N GLY A 781 32.74 7.12 8.59
CA GLY A 781 31.70 6.30 9.22
C GLY A 781 31.29 5.14 8.30
N LEU A 782 30.00 5.07 7.93
CA LEU A 782 29.51 4.12 6.91
C LEU A 782 29.67 4.60 5.45
N GLY A 783 30.02 5.86 5.21
CA GLY A 783 30.08 6.43 3.86
C GLY A 783 28.78 6.23 3.08
N ALA A 784 28.89 5.97 1.78
CA ALA A 784 27.74 5.77 0.91
C ALA A 784 27.08 4.37 1.04
N TYR A 785 27.23 3.70 2.19
CA TYR A 785 26.44 2.52 2.57
C TYR A 785 25.29 2.85 3.54
N ASP A 786 25.11 4.12 3.91
CA ASP A 786 23.89 4.61 4.58
C ASP A 786 23.70 6.11 4.31
N PHE A 787 22.50 6.56 3.92
CA PHE A 787 22.28 8.01 3.74
C PHE A 787 22.35 8.81 5.04
N MET A 788 22.25 8.18 6.21
CA MET A 788 22.56 8.79 7.51
C MET A 788 24.05 9.06 7.71
N SER A 789 24.91 8.52 6.83
CA SER A 789 26.33 8.81 6.77
C SER A 789 26.67 9.70 5.57
N GLN A 790 26.30 9.29 4.36
CA GLN A 790 26.57 10.03 3.14
C GLN A 790 25.31 10.06 2.25
N SER A 791 24.59 11.18 2.27
CA SER A 791 23.32 11.34 1.54
C SER A 791 23.43 11.89 0.12
N TRP A 792 24.63 12.27 -0.32
CA TRP A 792 24.91 12.73 -1.69
C TRP A 792 25.18 11.59 -2.67
N GLY A 793 25.47 10.38 -2.16
CA GLY A 793 25.85 9.22 -2.96
C GLY A 793 27.32 9.20 -3.37
N LEU A 794 27.76 8.07 -3.92
CA LEU A 794 29.13 7.85 -4.41
C LEU A 794 29.55 8.84 -5.50
N ASP A 795 28.60 9.36 -6.29
CA ASP A 795 28.85 10.37 -7.33
C ASP A 795 28.90 11.81 -6.79
N GLY A 796 28.65 12.00 -5.48
CA GLY A 796 28.61 13.28 -4.80
C GLY A 796 27.53 14.24 -5.31
N SER A 797 26.56 13.77 -6.11
CA SER A 797 25.64 14.65 -6.82
C SER A 797 24.34 14.92 -6.08
N GLY A 798 23.99 14.08 -5.10
CA GLY A 798 22.68 14.08 -4.43
C GLY A 798 21.52 13.59 -5.31
N MET A 799 21.78 13.10 -6.53
CA MET A 799 20.76 12.40 -7.34
C MET A 799 20.54 10.98 -6.82
N TYR A 800 21.59 10.28 -6.42
CA TYR A 800 21.53 8.87 -6.02
C TYR A 800 21.91 8.73 -4.54
N PRO A 801 21.04 9.19 -3.60
CA PRO A 801 21.26 8.91 -2.18
C PRO A 801 21.30 7.38 -1.99
N PRO A 802 22.29 6.83 -1.29
CA PRO A 802 22.39 5.39 -1.10
C PRO A 802 21.26 4.90 -0.20
N THR A 803 20.88 3.63 -0.32
CA THR A 803 19.85 3.05 0.57
C THR A 803 20.38 2.95 2.01
N LEU A 804 19.48 2.97 2.99
CA LEU A 804 19.82 2.76 4.41
C LEU A 804 20.57 1.43 4.58
N SER A 805 21.47 1.37 5.55
CA SER A 805 22.10 0.13 5.96
C SER A 805 21.11 -0.84 6.61
N ALA A 806 21.48 -2.11 6.65
CA ALA A 806 20.82 -3.14 7.44
C ALA A 806 20.52 -2.70 8.89
N TRP A 807 21.46 -2.01 9.55
CA TRP A 807 21.27 -1.53 10.93
C TRP A 807 20.17 -0.48 11.02
N SER A 808 20.18 0.52 10.13
CA SER A 808 19.16 1.57 10.11
C SER A 808 17.77 1.01 9.78
N LYS A 809 17.67 0.09 8.82
CA LYS A 809 16.42 -0.62 8.48
C LYS A 809 15.90 -1.48 9.65
N VAL A 810 16.78 -2.17 10.39
CA VAL A 810 16.41 -2.93 11.60
C VAL A 810 15.95 -2.00 12.72
N ARG A 811 16.65 -0.89 12.96
CA ARG A 811 16.32 0.10 14.00
C ARG A 811 14.97 0.79 13.77
N LEU A 812 14.57 0.98 12.51
CA LEU A 812 13.24 1.49 12.15
C LEU A 812 12.15 0.40 12.03
N GLY A 813 12.50 -0.89 12.21
CA GLY A 813 11.56 -2.01 12.09
C GLY A 813 11.18 -2.39 10.66
N TRP A 814 11.87 -1.85 9.65
CA TRP A 814 11.62 -2.12 8.23
C TRP A 814 12.20 -3.46 7.75
N ALA A 815 13.29 -3.91 8.39
CA ALA A 815 13.94 -5.18 8.07
C ALA A 815 13.47 -6.32 8.97
N LYS A 816 13.17 -7.47 8.35
CA LYS A 816 12.95 -8.75 9.03
C LYS A 816 14.31 -9.37 9.38
N VAL A 817 14.63 -9.43 10.67
CA VAL A 817 15.85 -10.09 11.15
C VAL A 817 15.67 -11.60 11.20
N GLU A 818 16.55 -12.35 10.54
CA GLU A 818 16.70 -13.79 10.69
C GLU A 818 18.02 -14.13 11.39
N VAL A 819 17.98 -14.85 12.51
CA VAL A 819 19.19 -15.21 13.26
C VAL A 819 19.84 -16.46 12.68
N ILE A 820 21.10 -16.34 12.27
CA ILE A 820 21.95 -17.48 11.92
C ILE A 820 22.50 -18.06 13.22
N ALA A 821 21.91 -19.18 13.65
CA ALA A 821 22.24 -19.87 14.90
C ALA A 821 23.07 -21.16 14.73
N TYR A 822 23.38 -21.58 13.49
CA TYR A 822 24.03 -22.86 13.19
C TYR A 822 25.02 -22.75 12.02
N ASP A 823 25.91 -23.73 11.91
CA ASP A 823 26.76 -23.94 10.74
C ASP A 823 25.89 -24.30 9.52
N GLY A 824 26.15 -23.68 8.37
CA GLY A 824 25.30 -23.87 7.20
C GLY A 824 25.72 -23.14 5.94
N THR A 825 24.94 -23.36 4.87
CA THR A 825 24.97 -22.55 3.65
C THR A 825 23.69 -21.71 3.63
N TYR A 826 23.86 -20.40 3.57
CA TYR A 826 22.79 -19.39 3.65
C TYR A 826 22.62 -18.70 2.30
N ARG A 827 21.40 -18.23 2.03
CA ARG A 827 21.01 -17.58 0.78
C ARG A 827 20.28 -16.29 1.10
N LEU A 828 20.68 -15.18 0.49
CA LEU A 828 20.12 -13.87 0.78
C LEU A 828 19.73 -13.13 -0.50
N GLU A 829 18.47 -12.76 -0.58
CA GLU A 829 17.96 -11.92 -1.66
C GLU A 829 18.41 -10.47 -1.50
N SER A 830 18.46 -9.72 -2.59
CA SER A 830 18.84 -8.32 -2.61
C SER A 830 17.95 -7.50 -1.67
N SER A 831 18.54 -6.57 -0.91
CA SER A 831 17.78 -5.63 -0.08
C SER A 831 16.96 -4.62 -0.89
N ALA A 832 17.03 -4.68 -2.23
CA ALA A 832 16.11 -4.02 -3.15
C ALA A 832 14.81 -4.81 -3.43
N SER A 833 14.78 -6.13 -3.15
CA SER A 833 13.64 -7.02 -3.41
C SER A 833 13.10 -7.74 -2.19
N SER A 834 13.88 -7.82 -1.11
CA SER A 834 13.50 -8.49 0.15
C SER A 834 13.95 -7.66 1.35
N ASN A 835 13.11 -7.58 2.38
CA ASN A 835 13.44 -6.89 3.62
C ASN A 835 14.22 -7.77 4.62
N THR A 836 14.70 -8.94 4.19
CA THR A 836 15.38 -9.89 5.08
C THR A 836 16.83 -9.47 5.35
N VAL A 837 17.22 -9.45 6.62
CA VAL A 837 18.60 -9.22 7.08
C VAL A 837 19.01 -10.40 7.95
N TYR A 838 20.19 -10.98 7.70
CA TYR A 838 20.73 -12.00 8.61
C TYR A 838 21.49 -11.37 9.77
N LYS A 839 21.29 -11.90 10.98
CA LYS A 839 22.04 -11.53 12.19
C LYS A 839 22.86 -12.71 12.71
N ILE A 840 24.11 -12.46 13.10
CA ILE A 840 24.93 -13.41 13.87
C ILE A 840 25.28 -12.75 15.21
N GLU A 841 24.68 -13.25 16.29
CA GLU A 841 24.93 -12.81 17.68
C GLU A 841 25.64 -13.90 18.51
N ALA A 842 25.61 -15.15 18.06
CA ALA A 842 26.29 -16.25 18.73
C ALA A 842 27.83 -16.07 18.66
N GLY A 843 28.48 -16.13 19.82
CA GLY A 843 29.91 -15.88 20.00
C GLY A 843 30.24 -14.45 20.44
N TYR A 844 29.29 -13.51 20.38
CA TYR A 844 29.46 -12.12 20.79
C TYR A 844 28.85 -11.83 22.19
N PRO A 845 29.34 -10.79 22.91
CA PRO A 845 28.71 -10.28 24.13
C PRO A 845 27.40 -9.53 23.82
N GLU A 846 26.61 -9.27 24.86
CA GLU A 846 25.31 -8.59 24.73
C GLU A 846 25.46 -7.19 24.10
N GLY A 847 24.73 -6.95 23.00
CA GLY A 847 24.77 -5.69 22.24
C GLY A 847 25.83 -5.65 21.14
N GLU A 848 26.69 -6.67 21.01
CA GLU A 848 27.62 -6.80 19.89
C GLU A 848 27.17 -7.94 18.95
N TYR A 849 27.19 -7.73 17.63
CA TYR A 849 26.74 -8.71 16.63
C TYR A 849 27.12 -8.30 15.20
N LEU A 850 26.97 -9.24 14.26
CA LEU A 850 27.02 -8.95 12.82
C LEU A 850 25.62 -8.84 12.22
N LEU A 851 25.44 -7.92 11.28
CA LEU A 851 24.29 -7.89 10.35
C LEU A 851 24.78 -8.09 8.90
N ILE A 852 23.99 -8.79 8.09
CA ILE A 852 24.31 -9.10 6.69
C ILE A 852 23.11 -8.75 5.81
N GLU A 853 23.32 -7.91 4.80
CA GLU A 853 22.37 -7.68 3.69
C GLU A 853 23.05 -7.90 2.33
N ASN A 854 22.29 -8.18 1.28
CA ASN A 854 22.80 -8.28 -0.10
C ASN A 854 22.50 -6.96 -0.83
N ARG A 855 23.50 -6.13 -1.12
CA ARG A 855 23.33 -4.87 -1.86
C ARG A 855 23.72 -5.06 -3.32
N GLN A 856 22.89 -4.52 -4.21
CA GLN A 856 23.04 -4.66 -5.66
C GLN A 856 22.89 -3.29 -6.33
N PRO A 857 23.64 -3.01 -7.42
CA PRO A 857 23.66 -1.71 -8.10
C PRO A 857 22.35 -1.45 -8.86
N THR A 858 21.29 -1.17 -8.11
CA THR A 858 19.91 -1.08 -8.59
C THR A 858 19.21 0.14 -7.98
N ARG A 859 18.32 0.78 -8.74
CA ARG A 859 17.57 1.99 -8.34
C ARG A 859 18.48 3.06 -7.71
N TYR A 860 18.39 3.27 -6.40
CA TYR A 860 19.15 4.27 -5.66
C TYR A 860 20.63 3.91 -5.50
N ASP A 861 20.94 2.62 -5.30
CA ASP A 861 22.32 2.11 -5.18
C ASP A 861 23.00 1.93 -6.56
N ARG A 862 22.39 2.37 -7.68
CA ARG A 862 22.89 2.09 -9.04
C ARG A 862 24.25 2.68 -9.40
N MET A 863 24.76 3.63 -8.60
CA MET A 863 26.10 4.20 -8.77
C MET A 863 27.17 3.40 -8.01
N MET A 864 26.80 2.31 -7.33
CA MET A 864 27.70 1.39 -6.65
C MET A 864 28.66 0.70 -7.63
N GLU A 865 29.96 0.85 -7.34
CA GLU A 865 31.03 0.21 -8.09
C GLU A 865 31.19 -1.28 -7.71
N GLY A 866 31.98 -2.04 -8.48
CA GLY A 866 32.26 -3.46 -8.19
C GLY A 866 31.15 -4.46 -8.54
N GLY A 867 29.90 -4.00 -8.71
CA GLY A 867 28.79 -4.85 -9.16
C GLY A 867 27.96 -5.47 -8.03
N GLY A 868 28.04 -4.93 -6.81
CA GLY A 868 27.27 -5.41 -5.65
C GLY A 868 27.92 -6.58 -4.90
N GLY A 869 27.29 -6.99 -3.80
CA GLY A 869 27.77 -8.06 -2.94
C GLY A 869 27.05 -8.07 -1.59
N LEU A 870 27.48 -8.94 -0.67
CA LEU A 870 27.02 -8.88 0.72
C LEU A 870 27.73 -7.74 1.44
N ALA A 871 26.95 -6.82 2.03
CA ALA A 871 27.44 -5.89 3.04
C ALA A 871 27.37 -6.59 4.40
N ILE A 872 28.50 -6.66 5.11
CA ILE A 872 28.61 -7.27 6.44
C ILE A 872 28.97 -6.18 7.43
N TYR A 873 28.03 -5.83 8.28
CA TYR A 873 28.17 -4.79 9.29
C TYR A 873 28.53 -5.42 10.63
N HIS A 874 29.50 -4.84 11.34
CA HIS A 874 29.78 -5.12 12.73
C HIS A 874 29.15 -4.03 13.61
N ILE A 875 28.35 -4.45 14.60
CA ILE A 875 27.60 -3.57 15.49
C ILE A 875 28.12 -3.72 16.92
N ASP A 876 28.33 -2.62 17.65
CA ASP A 876 28.40 -2.61 19.12
C ASP A 876 27.48 -1.52 19.69
N ASP A 877 26.29 -1.92 20.15
CA ASP A 877 25.28 -1.05 20.76
C ASP A 877 25.74 -0.44 22.11
N LYS A 878 26.90 -0.82 22.65
CA LYS A 878 27.51 -0.17 23.82
C LYS A 878 28.38 1.06 23.43
N VAL A 879 28.76 1.21 22.16
CA VAL A 879 29.34 2.46 21.65
C VAL A 879 28.21 3.47 21.41
N GLY A 880 28.36 4.68 21.96
CA GLY A 880 27.28 5.68 21.98
C GLY A 880 27.23 6.67 20.81
N ASP A 881 28.26 6.67 19.95
CA ASP A 881 28.43 7.59 18.83
C ASP A 881 29.27 6.95 17.70
N GLN A 882 29.31 7.61 16.54
CA GLN A 882 30.08 7.16 15.38
C GLN A 882 31.48 7.84 15.30
N ASN A 883 32.00 8.38 16.40
CA ASN A 883 33.24 9.18 16.43
C ASN A 883 34.48 8.38 16.88
N SER A 884 34.28 7.14 17.34
CA SER A 884 35.34 6.30 17.89
C SER A 884 36.11 5.50 16.83
N ARG A 885 36.50 6.11 15.70
CA ARG A 885 37.18 5.40 14.60
C ARG A 885 38.42 4.61 15.04
N GLY A 886 38.64 3.44 14.44
CA GLY A 886 39.86 2.65 14.61
C GLY A 886 40.02 1.59 13.53
N PHE A 887 41.26 1.24 13.20
CA PHE A 887 41.62 0.27 12.16
C PHE A 887 42.96 -0.44 12.47
N PRO A 888 43.27 -1.59 11.87
CA PRO A 888 44.32 -2.54 12.34
C PRO A 888 45.79 -2.13 12.20
N SER A 889 46.13 -0.84 12.11
CA SER A 889 47.51 -0.37 11.92
C SER A 889 47.78 0.87 12.78
N PRO A 890 48.81 0.87 13.65
CA PRO A 890 49.94 -0.07 13.72
C PRO A 890 49.85 -1.07 14.90
N GLN A 891 48.65 -1.57 15.23
CA GLN A 891 48.43 -2.43 16.40
C GLN A 891 48.66 -3.91 16.06
N SER A 892 49.22 -4.69 17.00
CA SER A 892 49.43 -6.13 16.82
C SER A 892 48.17 -6.97 17.06
N ASP A 893 47.29 -6.50 17.94
CA ASP A 893 46.11 -7.21 18.43
C ASP A 893 44.90 -6.24 18.39
N TRP A 894 44.55 -5.76 17.19
CA TRP A 894 43.54 -4.71 17.04
C TRP A 894 42.13 -5.14 17.49
N PRO A 895 41.34 -4.26 18.15
CA PRO A 895 41.70 -2.94 18.71
C PRO A 895 42.12 -2.98 20.20
N ILE A 896 43.42 -2.89 20.50
CA ILE A 896 43.99 -2.72 21.86
C ILE A 896 43.52 -1.43 22.53
N ASP A 897 43.31 -0.35 21.75
CA ASP A 897 42.82 0.93 22.26
C ASP A 897 41.29 1.00 22.34
N GLY A 898 40.60 -0.11 21.99
CA GLY A 898 39.14 -0.23 22.02
C GLY A 898 38.40 0.65 21.02
N ARG A 899 39.10 1.31 20.08
CA ARG A 899 38.47 2.23 19.12
C ARG A 899 37.92 1.47 17.91
N HIS A 900 36.62 1.59 17.72
CA HIS A 900 35.84 1.10 16.58
C HIS A 900 34.53 1.90 16.48
N TYR A 901 33.92 1.97 15.29
CA TYR A 901 32.60 2.58 15.10
C TYR A 901 31.47 1.76 15.73
N GLN A 902 30.37 2.42 16.14
CA GLN A 902 29.14 1.75 16.58
C GLN A 902 28.59 0.83 15.47
N VAL A 903 28.63 1.31 14.22
CA VAL A 903 28.25 0.55 13.02
C VAL A 903 29.39 0.63 12.02
N ALA A 904 30.14 -0.46 11.85
CA ALA A 904 31.29 -0.54 10.94
C ALA A 904 31.00 -1.49 9.76
N LEU A 905 31.45 -1.15 8.55
CA LEU A 905 31.42 -2.08 7.42
C LEU A 905 32.71 -2.91 7.41
N LEU A 906 32.58 -4.24 7.46
CA LEU A 906 33.73 -5.14 7.35
C LEU A 906 34.14 -5.27 5.86
N ALA A 907 34.89 -4.29 5.35
CA ALA A 907 35.29 -4.20 3.94
C ALA A 907 36.03 -5.46 3.41
N ALA A 908 35.58 -6.00 2.27
CA ALA A 908 36.03 -7.27 1.70
C ALA A 908 37.43 -7.26 1.05
N ASP A 909 38.15 -6.14 1.13
CA ASP A 909 39.55 -6.00 0.73
C ASP A 909 40.51 -5.68 1.88
N GLY A 910 39.99 -5.41 3.09
CA GLY A 910 40.80 -5.07 4.26
C GLY A 910 41.51 -3.73 4.20
N LYS A 911 41.12 -2.79 3.32
CA LYS A 911 41.75 -1.46 3.24
C LYS A 911 41.35 -0.54 4.40
N TYR A 912 40.12 -0.64 4.92
CA TYR A 912 39.54 0.28 5.92
C TYR A 912 39.49 1.74 5.41
N ASP A 913 39.11 1.94 4.14
CA ASP A 913 39.13 3.27 3.52
C ASP A 913 38.09 4.23 4.14
N LEU A 914 36.98 3.71 4.68
CA LEU A 914 35.99 4.48 5.42
C LEU A 914 36.55 5.00 6.76
N GLU A 915 37.13 4.14 7.60
CA GLU A 915 37.73 4.51 8.89
C GLU A 915 38.96 5.43 8.72
N ARG A 916 39.64 5.34 7.58
CA ARG A 916 40.75 6.21 7.20
C ARG A 916 40.31 7.55 6.59
N GLY A 917 39.03 7.70 6.20
CA GLY A 917 38.55 8.88 5.47
C GLY A 917 39.15 9.02 4.07
N THR A 918 39.46 7.89 3.42
CA THR A 918 40.12 7.85 2.10
C THR A 918 39.12 7.92 0.95
N ASN A 919 37.93 7.33 1.10
CA ASN A 919 36.82 7.42 0.16
C ASN A 919 35.46 7.32 0.90
N GLN A 920 34.36 7.27 0.16
CA GLN A 920 33.00 7.07 0.68
C GLN A 920 32.48 5.64 0.40
N GLY A 921 33.39 4.69 0.18
CA GLY A 921 33.14 3.35 -0.34
C GLY A 921 33.68 3.16 -1.76
N ASP A 922 34.07 1.93 -2.10
CA ASP A 922 34.54 1.54 -3.44
C ASP A 922 34.22 0.07 -3.82
N SER A 923 34.59 -0.31 -5.03
CA SER A 923 34.39 -1.66 -5.60
C SER A 923 34.93 -2.85 -4.79
N GLY A 924 35.81 -2.63 -3.81
CA GLY A 924 36.45 -3.64 -2.97
C GLY A 924 35.74 -3.97 -1.67
N ASP A 925 34.74 -3.17 -1.25
CA ASP A 925 34.16 -3.27 0.09
C ASP A 925 33.19 -4.45 0.28
N LEU A 926 32.45 -4.85 -0.76
CA LEU A 926 31.38 -5.85 -0.64
C LEU A 926 31.88 -7.29 -0.88
N TRP A 927 31.27 -8.25 -0.20
CA TRP A 927 31.67 -9.66 -0.25
C TRP A 927 30.94 -10.42 -1.36
N HIS A 928 31.70 -10.93 -2.33
CA HIS A 928 31.25 -11.78 -3.43
C HIS A 928 32.40 -12.72 -3.85
N SER A 929 32.16 -13.62 -4.80
CA SER A 929 33.17 -14.57 -5.31
C SER A 929 34.47 -13.90 -5.80
N GLY A 930 34.38 -12.64 -6.24
CA GLY A 930 35.47 -11.83 -6.78
C GLY A 930 36.30 -11.07 -5.74
N SER A 931 35.79 -10.81 -4.53
CA SER A 931 36.42 -9.94 -3.50
C SER A 931 37.86 -10.34 -3.18
N ALA A 932 38.70 -9.39 -2.76
CA ALA A 932 40.13 -9.65 -2.53
C ALA A 932 40.34 -10.64 -1.36
N LEU A 933 39.61 -10.48 -0.26
CA LEU A 933 39.50 -11.48 0.80
C LEU A 933 38.43 -12.52 0.45
N LYS A 934 38.65 -13.78 0.86
CA LYS A 934 37.75 -14.92 0.55
C LYS A 934 37.01 -15.47 1.77
N GLU A 935 37.34 -14.99 2.97
CA GLU A 935 36.68 -15.30 4.22
C GLU A 935 36.86 -14.18 5.25
N LEU A 936 35.84 -13.97 6.07
CA LEU A 936 35.97 -13.42 7.42
C LEU A 936 36.16 -14.59 8.38
N ARG A 937 37.13 -14.49 9.30
CA ARG A 937 37.48 -15.61 10.19
C ARG A 937 37.97 -15.13 11.54
N SER A 938 37.31 -15.55 12.61
CA SER A 938 37.74 -15.28 13.98
C SER A 938 39.15 -15.79 14.29
N GLY A 939 39.90 -15.04 15.11
CA GLY A 939 41.29 -15.32 15.49
C GLY A 939 42.29 -15.17 14.34
N SER A 940 41.88 -14.54 13.24
CA SER A 940 42.73 -14.24 12.09
C SER A 940 43.53 -12.95 12.29
N ALA A 941 44.83 -13.01 12.01
CA ALA A 941 45.69 -11.83 11.88
C ALA A 941 45.53 -11.10 10.51
N SER A 942 44.66 -11.62 9.64
CA SER A 942 44.16 -10.90 8.46
C SER A 942 42.83 -10.25 8.81
N TYR A 943 42.71 -8.96 8.56
CA TYR A 943 41.58 -8.12 8.92
C TYR A 943 40.84 -7.59 7.67
N PRO A 944 39.52 -7.31 7.75
CA PRO A 944 38.64 -7.54 8.89
C PRO A 944 38.48 -9.02 9.26
N ASN A 945 38.11 -9.24 10.51
CA ASN A 945 37.81 -10.56 11.06
C ASN A 945 36.44 -10.50 11.79
N THR A 946 36.02 -11.60 12.41
CA THR A 946 34.77 -11.66 13.19
C THR A 946 35.01 -11.74 14.69
N ASP A 947 36.11 -11.17 15.20
CA ASP A 947 36.35 -11.14 16.64
C ASP A 947 35.47 -10.07 17.30
N SER A 948 35.05 -10.35 18.54
CA SER A 948 34.39 -9.37 19.41
C SER A 948 35.45 -8.42 19.94
N TYR A 949 35.12 -7.13 20.08
CA TYR A 949 35.98 -6.11 20.65
C TYR A 949 35.25 -5.05 21.49
N GLN A 950 34.00 -5.31 21.87
CA GLN A 950 33.22 -4.48 22.79
C GLN A 950 34.04 -4.05 24.03
N SER A 951 34.01 -2.74 24.32
CA SER A 951 34.79 -2.10 25.39
C SER A 951 36.31 -2.37 25.36
N GLY A 952 36.87 -2.73 24.20
CA GLY A 952 38.30 -3.04 24.00
C GLY A 952 38.73 -4.44 24.45
N ASN A 953 37.80 -5.36 24.70
CA ASN A 953 38.10 -6.73 25.12
C ASN A 953 38.11 -7.69 23.93
N VAL A 954 39.21 -7.70 23.16
CA VAL A 954 39.31 -8.53 21.95
C VAL A 954 39.16 -10.02 22.27
N THR A 955 38.08 -10.63 21.77
CA THR A 955 37.67 -12.02 22.07
C THR A 955 37.34 -12.78 20.79
N PRO A 956 38.04 -13.88 20.48
CA PRO A 956 37.69 -14.73 19.34
C PRO A 956 36.33 -15.40 19.50
N THR A 957 35.38 -15.05 18.63
CA THR A 957 34.01 -15.59 18.60
C THR A 957 33.93 -17.01 18.05
N GLY A 958 34.95 -17.46 17.32
CA GLY A 958 34.95 -18.73 16.58
C GLY A 958 34.22 -18.67 15.23
N VAL A 959 33.48 -17.60 14.95
CA VAL A 959 32.71 -17.43 13.72
C VAL A 959 33.62 -17.38 12.48
N ARG A 960 33.11 -17.92 11.36
CA ARG A 960 33.75 -17.84 10.05
C ARG A 960 32.69 -17.72 8.96
N ILE A 961 32.82 -16.68 8.12
CA ILE A 961 31.93 -16.42 6.98
C ILE A 961 32.75 -16.54 5.70
N TYR A 962 32.37 -17.43 4.79
CA TYR A 962 33.20 -17.80 3.65
C TYR A 962 32.39 -18.37 2.48
N GLY A 963 33.04 -18.60 1.34
CA GLY A 963 32.40 -19.27 0.20
C GLY A 963 31.30 -18.42 -0.45
N PHE A 964 31.53 -17.12 -0.53
CA PHE A 964 30.65 -16.14 -1.17
C PHE A 964 30.45 -16.48 -2.65
N GLY A 965 29.19 -16.52 -3.08
CA GLY A 965 28.81 -16.71 -4.47
C GLY A 965 29.01 -15.46 -5.32
N ASP A 966 28.73 -15.57 -6.62
CA ASP A 966 28.73 -14.43 -7.53
C ASP A 966 27.71 -13.37 -7.09
N SER A 967 27.99 -12.09 -7.38
CA SER A 967 27.05 -11.00 -7.10
C SER A 967 25.79 -11.14 -7.97
N GLY A 968 24.64 -10.82 -7.38
CA GLY A 968 23.35 -10.83 -8.06
C GLY A 968 22.18 -10.86 -7.08
N ASN A 969 20.95 -10.95 -7.62
CA ASN A 969 19.74 -10.83 -6.80
C ASN A 969 19.64 -11.86 -5.65
N LEU A 970 20.22 -13.05 -5.81
CA LEU A 970 20.20 -14.09 -4.78
C LEU A 970 21.60 -14.65 -4.56
N MET A 971 22.30 -14.10 -3.58
CA MET A 971 23.65 -14.52 -3.21
C MET A 971 23.63 -15.71 -2.26
N THR A 972 24.74 -16.44 -2.21
CA THR A 972 24.93 -17.60 -1.31
C THR A 972 26.25 -17.44 -0.58
N PHE A 973 26.30 -17.83 0.70
CA PHE A 973 27.50 -17.83 1.52
C PHE A 973 27.44 -18.95 2.55
N ARG A 974 28.53 -19.19 3.29
CA ARG A 974 28.59 -20.19 4.38
C ARG A 974 28.98 -19.55 5.68
N VAL A 975 28.38 -20.05 6.76
CA VAL A 975 28.76 -19.73 8.14
C VAL A 975 29.21 -21.03 8.82
N ALA A 976 30.28 -20.93 9.61
CA ALA A 976 30.77 -22.01 10.47
C ALA A 976 31.27 -21.45 11.81
N GLY A 977 31.36 -22.31 12.82
CA GLY A 977 31.81 -21.95 14.18
C GLY A 977 30.67 -21.77 15.19
N LEU A 978 29.42 -21.99 14.78
CA LEU A 978 28.22 -21.90 15.60
C LEU A 978 27.70 -23.29 16.05
N GLY A 979 28.12 -24.35 15.36
CA GLY A 979 27.74 -25.73 15.64
C GLY A 979 26.68 -26.26 14.69
N MET A 980 26.64 -27.59 14.52
CA MET A 980 25.74 -28.26 13.58
C MET A 980 24.35 -28.40 14.19
N ARG A 981 23.29 -28.14 13.40
CA ARG A 981 21.90 -28.41 13.77
C ARG A 981 21.73 -29.91 14.03
N GLU A 982 21.31 -30.30 15.23
CA GLU A 982 21.03 -31.71 15.53
C GLU A 982 19.91 -32.22 14.60
N ALA A 983 20.21 -33.28 13.85
CA ALA A 983 19.21 -34.00 13.08
C ALA A 983 18.29 -34.74 14.07
N GLY A 984 16.99 -34.50 13.99
CA GLY A 984 16.01 -34.89 15.01
C GLY A 984 16.19 -36.34 15.50
N GLY A 985 16.56 -36.47 16.77
CA GLY A 985 16.75 -37.76 17.42
C GLY A 985 15.44 -38.53 17.54
N GLY A 986 15.21 -39.46 16.61
CA GLY A 986 14.23 -40.51 16.79
C GLY A 986 14.59 -41.35 18.02
N SER A 987 13.61 -41.60 18.89
CA SER A 987 13.84 -42.34 20.13
C SER A 987 14.32 -43.77 19.85
N THR A 988 15.48 -44.12 20.41
CA THR A 988 15.93 -45.50 20.58
C THR A 988 16.45 -45.72 22.00
N ASP A 989 15.57 -45.52 22.98
CA ASP A 989 15.75 -46.19 24.29
C ASP A 989 15.69 -47.70 24.04
N GLY A 990 16.86 -48.36 24.13
CA GLY A 990 17.09 -49.63 23.46
C GLY A 990 18.23 -50.48 24.03
N ILE A 991 18.28 -50.64 25.36
CA ILE A 991 18.84 -51.80 26.08
C ILE A 991 20.32 -52.15 25.79
N ALA A 992 21.22 -51.76 26.70
CA ALA A 992 22.22 -52.65 27.35
C ALA A 992 23.03 -51.90 28.43
#